data_AF-A0A428RR34-F1
#
_entry.id   AF-A0A428RR34-F1
#
_cell.length_a   1.000
_cell.length_b   1.000
_cell.length_c   1.000
_cell.angle_alpha   90.00
_cell.angle_beta   90.00
_cell.angle_gamma   90.00
#
_symmetry.space_group_name_H-M   'P 1'
#
loop_
_entity.id
_entity.type
_entity.pdbx_description
1 polymer ?
#
loop_
_entity_poly.entity_id
_entity_poly.type
_entity_poly.pdbx_seq_one_letter_code
_entity_poly.pdbx_strand_id
1 'polypeptide(L)'
;MARDPSRHDDAMPRNLPEVQHAAISRHVAHLRATGQLPAEAHLDVEGNRHAVRIAAAASTETAWEYRSQSGQWVGLMTQALSQALRDAWGNSNGRSEPVSWRTTLLRVRELVKIDFPQQNPHVEGSDTRLLFSLEEAMTGALVLQPAEEGVGVIQGGRVSGVREDNVYALMPFGAERPSDKGQIGTATVTRVIGFKARAELSLFPGKGPIPREGVLAFLVQEALYKWPVGCPEGLDVLRAAVDKSKYLRHGDAEQGSTSLVEFRQDGQSLILSTGQGVQLASQQASDEDPSSWENVSNDLVKQAEQLAKAQHLQALTCDGLDEKLEHHLAVTFGTVKCGKAHRIIEQDGSGSVAEDELVYISLKNNGAGTVYASVFDINVAGKISLISKGSPRGIELPRSRPYDLGADQFGLGLQGLSVNWPRGVPRVQPVNEHLVLILTDSPVDLRYLADAATADSRGHVGPSSLERLAFRLATGAQRDMTSDSRSVHLRYDTMHIPFTVKPLIVEDLSVSLVPLLALDEGQEPRELRAEELLLPEEAVHGQDLPPRSPYLEQVTRGAIGAIIRAAKGIQPFVWVVNEHDEDILVVVSKYRPNMVLSGGGMTVSTTGVGIDFSSTSFLSPACQKPLAARAEGKDDATGVFPLWTRKEGFGVISIFKGPQKKLCIENDRIPLGATAFFSNKPNLRIVNYEGNEVSS
;
A
#
# COMPACT_ATOMS: atom_id res chain seq x y z
N MET A 1 43.20 -16.13 -45.75
CA MET A 1 42.66 -14.94 -45.07
C MET A 1 41.15 -15.03 -45.12
N ALA A 2 40.47 -15.02 -43.97
CA ALA A 2 39.03 -14.85 -43.97
C ALA A 2 38.73 -13.44 -44.53
N ARG A 3 38.06 -13.36 -45.68
CA ARG A 3 37.61 -12.11 -46.28
C ARG A 3 36.18 -11.86 -45.85
N ASP A 4 35.76 -10.61 -45.74
CA ASP A 4 34.35 -10.31 -45.52
C ASP A 4 33.55 -10.76 -46.76
N PRO A 5 32.54 -11.65 -46.64
CA PRO A 5 31.79 -12.16 -47.78
C PRO A 5 31.06 -11.07 -48.58
N SER A 6 30.81 -9.91 -47.97
CA SER A 6 30.06 -8.78 -48.56
C SER A 6 30.96 -7.72 -49.23
N ARG A 7 32.27 -7.70 -48.94
CA ARG A 7 33.22 -6.68 -49.46
C ARG A 7 34.49 -7.23 -50.12
N HIS A 8 34.55 -8.54 -50.38
CA HIS A 8 35.61 -9.20 -51.16
C HIS A 8 37.04 -8.77 -50.75
N ASP A 9 37.77 -8.09 -51.63
CA ASP A 9 39.21 -7.80 -51.48
C ASP A 9 39.50 -6.46 -50.77
N ASP A 10 38.46 -5.68 -50.49
CA ASP A 10 38.57 -4.33 -49.92
C ASP A 10 38.46 -4.30 -48.39
N ALA A 11 38.35 -5.47 -47.74
CA ALA A 11 38.33 -5.60 -46.28
C ALA A 11 39.11 -6.84 -45.81
N MET A 12 39.90 -6.68 -44.75
CA MET A 12 40.64 -7.77 -44.12
C MET A 12 40.56 -7.73 -42.59
N PRO A 13 40.58 -8.88 -41.92
CA PRO A 13 40.59 -8.95 -40.47
C PRO A 13 41.89 -8.37 -39.94
N ARG A 14 41.77 -7.53 -38.92
CA ARG A 14 42.90 -6.98 -38.18
C ARG A 14 43.47 -8.07 -37.28
N ASN A 15 44.52 -8.74 -37.76
CA ASN A 15 45.22 -9.75 -37.00
C ASN A 15 46.69 -9.38 -36.82
N LEU A 16 47.27 -9.82 -35.71
CA LEU A 16 48.72 -9.93 -35.62
C LEU A 16 49.12 -11.19 -36.41
N PRO A 17 50.16 -11.15 -37.26
CA PRO A 17 50.65 -12.33 -37.97
C PRO A 17 51.01 -13.48 -37.03
N GLU A 18 51.47 -13.16 -35.81
CA GLU A 18 51.79 -14.11 -34.75
C GLU A 18 51.59 -13.45 -33.37
N VAL A 19 50.86 -14.11 -32.47
CA VAL A 19 50.71 -13.64 -31.08
C VAL A 19 51.84 -14.24 -30.25
N GLN A 20 52.84 -13.42 -29.89
CA GLN A 20 53.99 -13.87 -29.10
C GLN A 20 53.65 -14.01 -27.61
N HIS A 21 52.81 -14.99 -27.26
CA HIS A 21 52.41 -15.27 -25.87
C HIS A 21 53.61 -15.37 -24.93
N ALA A 22 54.70 -16.02 -25.37
CA ALA A 22 55.92 -16.15 -24.57
C ALA A 22 56.59 -14.80 -24.25
N ALA A 23 56.53 -13.82 -25.16
CA ALA A 23 57.08 -12.49 -24.93
C ALA A 23 56.22 -11.70 -23.94
N ILE A 24 54.89 -11.80 -24.06
CA ILE A 24 53.94 -11.18 -23.12
C ILE A 24 54.11 -11.76 -21.72
N SER A 25 54.14 -13.10 -21.58
CA SER A 25 54.35 -13.77 -20.30
C SER A 25 55.68 -13.38 -19.65
N ARG A 26 56.76 -13.28 -20.45
CA ARG A 26 58.08 -12.85 -19.96
C ARG A 26 58.07 -11.40 -19.49
N HIS A 27 57.37 -10.52 -20.21
CA HIS A 27 57.23 -9.12 -19.83
C HIS A 27 56.41 -8.96 -18.54
N VAL A 28 55.28 -9.67 -18.41
CA VAL A 28 54.47 -9.67 -17.17
C VAL A 28 55.28 -10.21 -15.99
N ALA A 29 56.04 -11.29 -16.19
CA ALA A 29 56.94 -11.84 -15.16
C ALA A 29 58.03 -10.84 -14.76
N HIS A 30 58.59 -10.10 -15.72
CA HIS A 30 59.56 -9.04 -15.46
C HIS A 30 58.94 -7.91 -14.63
N LEU A 31 57.76 -7.40 -15.02
CA LEU A 31 57.05 -6.35 -14.27
C LEU A 31 56.73 -6.76 -12.83
N ARG A 32 56.38 -8.04 -12.60
CA ARG A 32 56.19 -8.61 -11.26
C ARG A 32 57.50 -8.65 -10.47
N ALA A 33 58.58 -9.13 -11.09
CA ALA A 33 59.89 -9.24 -10.46
C ALA A 33 60.50 -7.88 -10.09
N THR A 34 60.20 -6.82 -10.85
CA THR A 34 60.66 -5.45 -10.59
C THR A 34 59.74 -4.66 -9.66
N GLY A 35 58.67 -5.28 -9.12
CA GLY A 35 57.70 -4.61 -8.26
C GLY A 35 56.84 -3.55 -8.96
N GLN A 36 56.93 -3.45 -10.28
CA GLN A 36 56.12 -2.53 -11.09
C GLN A 36 54.70 -3.06 -11.29
N LEU A 37 54.50 -4.37 -11.12
CA LEU A 37 53.21 -5.03 -10.98
C LEU A 37 53.17 -5.70 -9.59
N PRO A 38 52.42 -5.16 -8.62
CA PRO A 38 52.40 -5.71 -7.27
C PRO A 38 51.93 -7.17 -7.27
N ALA A 39 52.60 -8.05 -6.49
CA ALA A 39 52.24 -9.47 -6.38
C ALA A 39 50.84 -9.67 -5.77
N GLU A 40 50.42 -8.72 -4.94
CA GLU A 40 49.10 -8.57 -4.33
C GLU A 40 48.42 -7.30 -4.85
N ALA A 41 48.62 -6.94 -6.11
CA ALA A 41 47.75 -5.94 -6.70
C ALA A 41 46.35 -6.50 -6.53
N HIS A 42 45.53 -5.82 -5.74
CA HIS A 42 44.10 -5.73 -5.96
C HIS A 42 43.93 -5.23 -7.41
N LEU A 43 44.23 -6.09 -8.39
CA LEU A 43 43.50 -6.15 -9.63
C LEU A 43 42.09 -6.31 -9.10
N ASP A 44 41.36 -5.21 -9.00
CA ASP A 44 39.92 -5.28 -8.85
C ASP A 44 39.49 -6.39 -9.81
N VAL A 45 38.69 -7.33 -9.29
CA VAL A 45 38.31 -8.54 -10.04
C VAL A 45 37.74 -8.18 -11.43
N GLU A 46 37.29 -6.93 -11.59
CA GLU A 46 36.69 -6.31 -12.76
C GLU A 46 37.65 -5.44 -13.62
N GLY A 47 38.91 -5.18 -13.21
CA GLY A 47 39.93 -4.46 -13.99
C GLY A 47 40.38 -3.10 -13.42
N ASN A 48 41.15 -2.31 -14.19
CA ASN A 48 41.68 -1.03 -13.71
C ASN A 48 40.63 0.09 -13.70
N ARG A 49 40.10 0.43 -12.52
CA ARG A 49 39.14 1.53 -12.30
C ARG A 49 39.62 2.92 -12.75
N HIS A 50 40.92 3.12 -12.94
CA HIS A 50 41.49 4.39 -13.39
C HIS A 50 41.64 4.48 -14.91
N ALA A 51 41.44 3.38 -15.65
CA ALA A 51 41.61 3.34 -17.10
C ALA A 51 40.26 3.22 -17.81
N VAL A 52 40.11 3.95 -18.90
CA VAL A 52 39.09 3.68 -19.92
C VAL A 52 39.76 2.89 -21.03
N ARG A 53 39.21 1.72 -21.37
CA ARG A 53 39.74 0.84 -22.42
C ARG A 53 38.73 0.75 -23.55
N ILE A 54 39.19 0.96 -24.78
CA ILE A 54 38.36 0.87 -25.98
C ILE A 54 38.76 -0.37 -26.75
N ALA A 55 37.81 -1.28 -26.93
CA ALA A 55 37.98 -2.45 -27.75
C ALA A 55 37.42 -2.19 -29.15
N ALA A 56 38.14 -2.67 -30.18
CA ALA A 56 37.72 -2.48 -31.56
C ALA A 56 36.50 -3.34 -31.94
N ALA A 57 36.30 -4.47 -31.26
CA ALA A 57 35.25 -5.44 -31.46
C ALA A 57 35.02 -6.22 -30.15
N ALA A 58 33.88 -6.90 -30.02
CA ALA A 58 33.68 -7.84 -28.93
C ALA A 58 34.68 -9.01 -29.01
N SER A 59 34.87 -9.74 -27.92
CA SER A 59 35.83 -10.86 -27.85
C SER A 59 35.55 -12.01 -28.82
N THR A 60 34.29 -12.17 -29.25
CA THR A 60 33.85 -13.16 -30.23
C THR A 60 33.77 -12.61 -31.66
N GLU A 61 34.09 -11.33 -31.85
CA GLU A 61 33.95 -10.63 -33.12
C GLU A 61 35.31 -10.31 -33.73
N THR A 62 35.28 -10.03 -35.03
CA THR A 62 36.49 -9.64 -35.77
C THR A 62 36.52 -8.12 -35.93
N ALA A 63 37.67 -7.52 -35.62
CA ALA A 63 37.95 -6.13 -35.99
C ALA A 63 38.45 -6.07 -37.44
N TRP A 64 37.96 -5.11 -38.22
CA TRP A 64 38.26 -5.00 -39.64
C TRP A 64 39.16 -3.80 -39.99
N GLU A 65 40.02 -4.00 -40.98
CA GLU A 65 40.67 -2.95 -41.75
C GLU A 65 40.08 -2.96 -43.17
N TYR A 66 39.90 -1.79 -43.76
CA TYR A 66 39.33 -1.66 -45.09
C TYR A 66 40.05 -0.59 -45.91
N ARG A 67 39.87 -0.64 -47.22
CA ARG A 67 40.41 0.37 -48.12
C ARG A 67 39.49 1.59 -48.15
N SER A 68 39.98 2.72 -47.65
CA SER A 68 39.25 3.98 -47.64
C SER A 68 39.00 4.49 -49.06
N GLN A 69 38.16 5.53 -49.20
CA GLN A 69 37.95 6.23 -50.48
C GLN A 69 39.26 6.84 -51.05
N SER A 70 40.25 7.12 -50.21
CA SER A 70 41.58 7.58 -50.63
C SER A 70 42.52 6.43 -51.02
N GLY A 71 42.04 5.19 -51.01
CA GLY A 71 42.80 4.00 -51.39
C GLY A 71 43.76 3.48 -50.32
N GLN A 72 43.73 4.04 -49.10
CA GLN A 72 44.59 3.66 -47.98
C GLN A 72 43.91 2.61 -47.10
N TRP A 73 44.70 1.68 -46.53
CA TRP A 73 44.21 0.76 -45.52
C TRP A 73 44.03 1.48 -44.19
N VAL A 74 42.81 1.42 -43.63
CA VAL A 74 42.47 2.07 -42.38
C VAL A 74 41.68 1.12 -41.49
N GLY A 75 41.94 1.19 -40.18
CA GLY A 75 41.15 0.47 -39.19
C GLY A 75 39.78 1.10 -39.04
N LEU A 76 38.74 0.29 -39.23
CA LEU A 76 37.35 0.77 -39.25
C LEU A 76 36.96 1.51 -37.95
N MET A 77 37.21 0.89 -36.79
CA MET A 77 36.94 1.51 -35.49
C MET A 77 37.79 2.77 -35.28
N THR A 78 39.07 2.75 -35.66
CA THR A 78 39.97 3.89 -35.48
C THR A 78 39.53 5.10 -36.30
N GLN A 79 39.05 4.89 -37.52
CA GLN A 79 38.48 5.94 -38.34
C GLN A 79 37.18 6.49 -37.76
N ALA A 80 36.27 5.60 -37.33
CA ALA A 80 35.03 5.98 -36.68
C ALA A 80 35.26 6.77 -35.38
N LEU A 81 36.23 6.35 -34.54
CA LEU A 81 36.64 7.07 -33.33
C LEU A 81 37.21 8.45 -33.65
N SER A 82 38.08 8.53 -34.66
CA SER A 82 38.66 9.80 -35.10
C SER A 82 37.57 10.76 -35.63
N GLN A 83 36.54 10.25 -36.29
CA GLN A 83 35.38 11.05 -36.70
C GLN A 83 34.57 11.52 -35.47
N ALA A 84 34.20 10.61 -34.58
CA ALA A 84 33.39 10.93 -33.40
C ALA A 84 34.07 11.98 -32.50
N LEU A 85 35.38 11.86 -32.31
CA LEU A 85 36.18 12.83 -31.57
C LEU A 85 36.19 14.21 -32.26
N ARG A 86 36.37 14.26 -33.60
CA ARG A 86 36.28 15.51 -34.35
C ARG A 86 34.90 16.13 -34.28
N ASP A 87 33.83 15.33 -34.32
CA ASP A 87 32.46 15.84 -34.18
C ASP A 87 32.23 16.46 -32.79
N ALA A 88 32.72 15.80 -31.73
CA ALA A 88 32.62 16.29 -30.35
C ALA A 88 33.37 17.63 -30.14
N TRP A 89 34.51 17.84 -30.82
CA TRP A 89 35.27 19.09 -30.76
C TRP A 89 34.84 20.15 -31.79
N GLY A 90 34.37 19.73 -32.96
CA GLY A 90 34.08 20.58 -34.12
C GLY A 90 32.81 21.41 -34.03
N ASN A 91 31.91 21.09 -33.10
CA ASN A 91 30.66 21.85 -32.84
C ASN A 91 30.89 23.19 -32.10
N SER A 92 32.12 23.68 -32.02
CA SER A 92 32.49 24.81 -31.18
C SER A 92 32.95 26.04 -31.96
N ASN A 93 32.07 27.05 -32.02
CA ASN A 93 32.48 28.45 -31.99
C ASN A 93 32.97 28.80 -30.56
N GLY A 94 34.00 28.11 -30.07
CA GLY A 94 34.75 28.48 -28.85
C GLY A 94 34.25 27.99 -27.48
N ARG A 95 33.15 27.23 -27.38
CA ARG A 95 32.76 26.49 -26.16
C ARG A 95 32.04 25.18 -26.55
N SER A 96 32.76 24.08 -26.70
CA SER A 96 32.11 22.76 -26.79
C SER A 96 31.68 22.34 -25.39
N GLU A 97 30.45 21.83 -25.25
CA GLU A 97 30.09 21.10 -24.03
C GLU A 97 30.94 19.82 -23.96
N PRO A 98 31.48 19.48 -22.78
CA PRO A 98 32.29 18.28 -22.64
C PRO A 98 31.45 17.02 -22.85
N VAL A 99 32.01 16.01 -23.51
CA VAL A 99 31.34 14.75 -23.87
C VAL A 99 32.04 13.58 -23.17
N SER A 100 31.30 12.54 -22.81
CA SER A 100 31.81 11.32 -22.17
C SER A 100 32.35 10.30 -23.17
N TRP A 101 33.17 9.36 -22.68
CA TRP A 101 33.59 8.19 -23.45
C TRP A 101 32.39 7.34 -23.88
N ARG A 102 31.37 7.17 -23.04
CA ARG A 102 30.15 6.44 -23.34
C ARG A 102 29.43 7.02 -24.55
N THR A 103 29.10 8.31 -24.53
CA THR A 103 28.41 8.99 -25.65
C THR A 103 29.25 8.95 -26.93
N THR A 104 30.56 9.14 -26.81
CA THR A 104 31.49 9.05 -27.94
C THR A 104 31.47 7.65 -28.54
N LEU A 105 31.52 6.59 -27.72
CA LEU A 105 31.56 5.22 -28.21
C LEU A 105 30.20 4.73 -28.75
N LEU A 106 29.08 5.29 -28.29
CA LEU A 106 27.79 5.09 -28.96
C LEU A 106 27.85 5.57 -30.41
N ARG A 107 28.39 6.79 -30.65
CA ARG A 107 28.60 7.31 -32.01
C ARG A 107 29.52 6.41 -32.83
N VAL A 108 30.65 5.98 -32.27
CA VAL A 108 31.60 5.09 -32.95
C VAL A 108 30.92 3.78 -33.36
N ARG A 109 30.15 3.18 -32.45
CA ARG A 109 29.44 1.92 -32.73
C ARG A 109 28.45 2.07 -33.88
N GLU A 110 27.67 3.14 -33.91
CA GLU A 110 26.71 3.35 -35.00
C GLU A 110 27.39 3.64 -36.33
N LEU A 111 28.51 4.38 -36.34
CA LEU A 111 29.32 4.57 -37.54
C LEU A 111 29.90 3.25 -38.07
N VAL A 112 30.39 2.37 -37.19
CA VAL A 112 30.91 1.05 -37.57
C VAL A 112 29.82 0.15 -38.12
N LYS A 113 28.64 0.11 -37.48
CA LYS A 113 27.51 -0.75 -37.87
C LYS A 113 26.99 -0.46 -39.28
N ILE A 114 27.11 0.77 -39.77
CA ILE A 114 26.69 1.13 -41.13
C ILE A 114 27.40 0.28 -42.17
N ASP A 115 28.71 0.09 -42.01
CA ASP A 115 29.55 -0.63 -42.98
C ASP A 115 29.81 -2.09 -42.58
N PHE A 116 29.93 -2.39 -41.28
CA PHE A 116 30.24 -3.71 -40.74
C PHE A 116 29.36 -4.02 -39.51
N PRO A 117 28.10 -4.48 -39.71
CA PRO A 117 27.15 -4.75 -38.62
C PRO A 117 27.61 -5.80 -37.59
N GLN A 118 28.58 -6.65 -37.97
CA GLN A 118 29.12 -7.72 -37.14
C GLN A 118 30.25 -7.26 -36.19
N GLN A 119 30.73 -6.02 -36.35
CA GLN A 119 31.76 -5.45 -35.49
C GLN A 119 31.12 -4.46 -34.51
N ASN A 120 31.17 -4.76 -33.22
CA ASN A 120 30.66 -3.92 -32.15
C ASN A 120 31.81 -3.43 -31.27
N PRO A 121 32.32 -2.20 -31.52
CA PRO A 121 33.23 -1.54 -30.59
C PRO A 121 32.55 -1.34 -29.24
N HIS A 122 33.31 -1.52 -28.16
CA HIS A 122 32.82 -1.30 -26.80
C HIS A 122 33.90 -0.65 -25.92
N VAL A 123 33.45 -0.16 -24.78
CA VAL A 123 34.27 0.52 -23.77
C VAL A 123 34.18 -0.23 -22.46
N GLU A 124 35.31 -0.35 -21.76
CA GLU A 124 35.42 -0.96 -20.43
C GLU A 124 36.03 0.03 -19.44
N GLY A 125 35.62 -0.06 -18.17
CA GLY A 125 36.00 0.88 -17.10
C GLY A 125 34.99 2.02 -16.95
N SER A 126 35.42 3.15 -16.36
CA SER A 126 34.58 4.34 -16.13
C SER A 126 34.26 5.09 -17.43
N ASP A 127 33.39 4.53 -18.26
CA ASP A 127 32.97 5.09 -19.55
C ASP A 127 32.11 6.36 -19.43
N THR A 128 31.52 6.62 -18.26
CA THR A 128 30.86 7.90 -17.93
C THR A 128 31.83 9.07 -17.85
N ARG A 129 33.16 8.83 -17.80
CA ARG A 129 34.13 9.92 -17.75
C ARG A 129 34.10 10.79 -19.00
N LEU A 130 34.21 12.09 -18.78
CA LEU A 130 34.46 13.08 -19.81
C LEU A 130 35.77 12.75 -20.55
N LEU A 131 35.78 13.01 -21.85
CA LEU A 131 36.94 12.79 -22.71
C LEU A 131 38.18 13.46 -22.10
N PHE A 132 39.22 12.65 -21.85
CA PHE A 132 40.50 13.08 -21.28
C PHE A 132 40.40 13.75 -19.89
N SER A 133 39.37 13.41 -19.11
CA SER A 133 39.18 13.89 -17.74
C SER A 133 38.85 12.72 -16.79
N LEU A 134 38.97 12.98 -15.48
CA LEU A 134 38.49 12.09 -14.42
C LEU A 134 37.08 12.43 -13.97
N GLU A 135 36.54 13.58 -14.38
CA GLU A 135 35.16 13.97 -14.13
C GLU A 135 34.20 13.08 -14.90
N GLU A 136 33.08 12.71 -14.28
CA GLU A 136 32.06 11.85 -14.86
C GLU A 136 30.82 12.64 -15.26
N ALA A 137 30.20 12.24 -16.37
CA ALA A 137 28.91 12.71 -16.81
C ALA A 137 27.85 11.63 -16.58
N MET A 138 26.73 12.03 -16.01
CA MET A 138 25.53 11.20 -15.96
C MET A 138 24.81 11.29 -17.30
N THR A 139 24.88 10.23 -18.11
CA THR A 139 24.12 10.15 -19.36
C THR A 139 23.11 9.01 -19.32
N GLY A 140 21.84 9.37 -19.43
CA GLY A 140 20.71 8.46 -19.66
C GLY A 140 20.33 8.36 -21.14
N ALA A 141 21.21 8.77 -22.05
CA ALA A 141 20.92 8.79 -23.47
C ALA A 141 20.78 7.37 -24.03
N LEU A 142 19.71 7.14 -24.78
CA LEU A 142 19.53 5.95 -25.61
C LEU A 142 19.78 6.29 -27.07
N VAL A 143 20.18 5.31 -27.88
CA VAL A 143 20.30 5.50 -29.33
C VAL A 143 18.95 5.28 -29.98
N LEU A 144 18.53 6.20 -30.85
CA LEU A 144 17.38 6.01 -31.74
C LEU A 144 17.86 5.86 -33.18
N GLN A 145 17.46 4.77 -33.82
CA GLN A 145 17.71 4.51 -35.23
C GLN A 145 16.46 4.83 -36.07
N PRO A 146 16.60 5.41 -37.28
CA PRO A 146 15.47 5.57 -38.18
C PRO A 146 15.00 4.20 -38.69
N ALA A 147 13.68 4.03 -38.89
CA ALA A 147 13.12 2.81 -39.48
C ALA A 147 12.32 3.12 -40.75
N GLU A 148 11.20 3.82 -40.60
CA GLU A 148 10.30 4.26 -41.68
C GLU A 148 10.07 5.77 -41.55
N GLU A 149 9.43 6.40 -42.54
CA GLU A 149 9.10 7.82 -42.46
C GLU A 149 8.23 8.11 -41.23
N GLY A 150 8.68 9.03 -40.37
CA GLY A 150 7.99 9.37 -39.11
C GLY A 150 8.15 8.33 -37.99
N VAL A 151 8.93 7.26 -38.17
CA VAL A 151 9.08 6.19 -37.18
C VAL A 151 10.54 5.90 -36.85
N GLY A 152 10.86 5.85 -35.56
CA GLY A 152 12.18 5.47 -35.04
C GLY A 152 12.12 4.26 -34.12
N VAL A 153 13.28 3.63 -33.93
CA VAL A 153 13.48 2.52 -32.98
C VAL A 153 14.54 2.91 -31.97
N ILE A 154 14.12 3.08 -30.71
CA ILE A 154 15.01 3.26 -29.57
C ILE A 154 15.66 1.91 -29.27
N GLN A 155 16.99 1.88 -29.21
CA GLN A 155 17.82 0.73 -28.86
C GLN A 155 17.88 0.54 -27.33
N GLY A 156 16.70 0.56 -26.72
CA GLY A 156 16.43 0.35 -25.31
C GLY A 156 14.96 -0.03 -25.16
N GLY A 157 14.66 -0.96 -24.25
CA GLY A 157 13.31 -1.49 -24.04
C GLY A 157 12.91 -1.45 -22.58
N ARG A 158 11.99 -2.34 -22.17
CA ARG A 158 11.51 -2.43 -20.78
C ARG A 158 12.66 -2.56 -19.77
N VAL A 159 13.69 -3.33 -20.12
CA VAL A 159 14.88 -3.54 -19.27
C VAL A 159 15.67 -2.24 -19.05
N SER A 160 15.59 -1.30 -19.99
CA SER A 160 16.25 0.01 -19.92
C SER A 160 15.32 1.10 -19.35
N GLY A 161 14.19 0.73 -18.75
CA GLY A 161 13.21 1.68 -18.21
C GLY A 161 12.34 2.37 -19.26
N VAL A 162 12.43 2.00 -20.54
CA VAL A 162 11.59 2.57 -21.60
C VAL A 162 10.16 2.05 -21.44
N ARG A 163 9.19 2.96 -21.49
CA ARG A 163 7.76 2.63 -21.41
C ARG A 163 6.99 3.27 -22.55
N GLU A 164 5.84 2.69 -22.86
CA GLU A 164 4.88 3.31 -23.79
C GLU A 164 4.48 4.69 -23.26
N ASP A 165 4.23 5.63 -24.17
CA ASP A 165 3.98 7.04 -23.90
C ASP A 165 5.17 7.82 -23.32
N ASN A 166 6.37 7.22 -23.21
CA ASN A 166 7.59 7.99 -22.94
C ASN A 166 7.88 8.94 -24.09
N VAL A 167 8.27 10.17 -23.77
CA VAL A 167 8.73 11.15 -24.77
C VAL A 167 10.20 11.41 -24.56
N TYR A 168 10.96 11.28 -25.63
CA TYR A 168 12.39 11.55 -25.67
C TYR A 168 12.67 12.80 -26.51
N ALA A 169 13.55 13.67 -26.02
CA ALA A 169 14.15 14.72 -26.84
C ALA A 169 15.23 14.10 -27.73
N LEU A 170 15.15 14.42 -29.02
CA LEU A 170 16.11 13.95 -30.02
C LEU A 170 17.23 14.97 -30.14
N MET A 171 18.46 14.50 -29.94
CA MET A 171 19.67 15.30 -29.96
C MET A 171 20.69 14.68 -30.92
N PRO A 172 21.49 15.48 -31.64
CA PRO A 172 22.63 14.95 -32.38
C PRO A 172 23.64 14.29 -31.45
N PHE A 173 24.48 13.40 -32.00
CA PHE A 173 25.61 12.86 -31.26
C PHE A 173 26.56 13.97 -30.79
N GLY A 174 27.15 13.78 -29.61
CA GLY A 174 27.98 14.78 -28.93
C GLY A 174 27.22 15.65 -27.91
N ALA A 175 25.91 15.43 -27.72
CA ALA A 175 25.18 16.00 -26.59
C ALA A 175 25.28 15.07 -25.35
N GLU A 176 25.50 15.63 -24.16
CA GLU A 176 25.40 14.92 -22.87
C GLU A 176 24.05 15.15 -22.18
N ARG A 177 23.30 16.15 -22.62
CA ARG A 177 22.00 16.54 -22.06
C ARG A 177 21.10 17.16 -23.13
N PRO A 178 19.78 17.18 -22.92
CA PRO A 178 18.86 17.93 -23.78
C PRO A 178 19.23 19.42 -23.81
N SER A 179 19.16 20.05 -24.99
CA SER A 179 19.26 21.50 -25.12
C SER A 179 18.40 22.02 -26.28
N ASP A 180 17.69 23.12 -26.04
CA ASP A 180 16.76 23.71 -27.02
C ASP A 180 17.45 24.10 -28.34
N LYS A 181 18.73 24.49 -28.27
CA LYS A 181 19.52 24.89 -29.45
C LYS A 181 19.91 23.70 -30.32
N GLY A 182 20.16 22.54 -29.71
CA GLY A 182 20.63 21.33 -30.39
C GLY A 182 19.51 20.36 -30.76
N GLN A 183 18.34 20.48 -30.13
CA GLN A 183 17.23 19.55 -30.33
C GLN A 183 16.70 19.58 -31.77
N ILE A 184 16.48 18.38 -32.31
CA ILE A 184 15.97 18.19 -33.68
C ILE A 184 14.48 17.81 -33.71
N GLY A 185 13.94 17.35 -32.59
CA GLY A 185 12.55 16.95 -32.45
C GLY A 185 12.30 16.15 -31.18
N THR A 186 11.19 15.43 -31.16
CA THR A 186 10.82 14.47 -30.10
C THR A 186 10.47 13.10 -30.67
N ALA A 187 10.58 12.08 -29.83
CA ALA A 187 10.12 10.73 -30.13
C ALA A 187 9.18 10.25 -29.03
N THR A 188 7.95 9.90 -29.39
CA THR A 188 6.93 9.36 -28.48
C THR A 188 6.86 7.86 -28.65
N VAL A 189 7.12 7.10 -27.57
CA VAL A 189 7.15 5.65 -27.61
C VAL A 189 5.74 5.08 -27.75
N THR A 190 5.51 4.30 -28.80
CA THR A 190 4.20 3.71 -29.11
C THR A 190 4.11 2.22 -28.77
N ARG A 191 5.25 1.52 -28.73
CA ARG A 191 5.30 0.09 -28.41
C ARG A 191 6.65 -0.31 -27.84
N VAL A 192 6.66 -1.13 -26.79
CA VAL A 192 7.90 -1.56 -26.12
C VAL A 192 8.00 -3.08 -26.01
N ILE A 193 9.17 -3.63 -26.36
CA ILE A 193 9.58 -5.01 -26.08
C ILE A 193 10.78 -5.01 -25.11
N GLY A 194 11.31 -6.19 -24.75
CA GLY A 194 12.36 -6.31 -23.72
C GLY A 194 13.55 -5.35 -23.89
N PHE A 195 14.09 -5.24 -25.11
CA PHE A 195 15.33 -4.50 -25.40
C PHE A 195 15.20 -3.39 -26.46
N LYS A 196 14.02 -3.17 -27.02
CA LYS A 196 13.77 -2.14 -28.05
C LYS A 196 12.40 -1.50 -27.87
N ALA A 197 12.25 -0.29 -28.38
CA ALA A 197 10.98 0.41 -28.41
C ALA A 197 10.75 1.10 -29.76
N ARG A 198 9.54 0.98 -30.30
CA ARG A 198 9.08 1.74 -31.47
C ARG A 198 8.56 3.10 -30.99
N ALA A 199 8.94 4.16 -31.69
CA ALA A 199 8.52 5.53 -31.39
C ALA A 199 8.10 6.28 -32.66
N GLU A 200 7.09 7.14 -32.51
CA GLU A 200 6.67 8.10 -33.52
C GLU A 200 7.49 9.39 -33.38
N LEU A 201 7.96 9.93 -34.50
CA LEU A 201 8.88 11.05 -34.55
C LEU A 201 8.15 12.35 -34.89
N SER A 202 8.37 13.38 -34.08
CA SER A 202 7.91 14.75 -34.33
C SER A 202 9.13 15.67 -34.49
N LEU A 203 9.58 15.87 -35.73
CA LEU A 203 10.76 16.69 -36.04
C LEU A 203 10.39 18.18 -36.14
N PHE A 204 11.29 19.06 -35.70
CA PHE A 204 11.07 20.50 -35.80
C PHE A 204 11.14 20.99 -37.25
N PRO A 205 10.34 22.01 -37.62
CA PRO A 205 10.38 22.60 -38.96
C PRO A 205 11.79 23.03 -39.36
N GLY A 206 12.23 22.65 -40.57
CA GLY A 206 13.56 22.99 -41.10
C GLY A 206 14.70 22.07 -40.65
N LYS A 207 14.44 21.06 -39.81
CA LYS A 207 15.39 19.97 -39.54
C LYS A 207 15.19 18.87 -40.59
N GLY A 208 16.29 18.34 -41.14
CA GLY A 208 16.27 17.23 -42.09
C GLY A 208 15.86 15.90 -41.44
N PRO A 209 15.71 14.83 -42.22
CA PRO A 209 15.41 13.51 -41.69
C PRO A 209 16.50 13.03 -40.72
N ILE A 210 16.14 12.08 -39.84
CA ILE A 210 17.10 11.44 -38.94
C ILE A 210 18.22 10.78 -39.77
N PRO A 211 19.51 11.07 -39.47
CA PRO A 211 20.64 10.44 -40.16
C PRO A 211 20.65 8.91 -40.02
N ARG A 212 21.30 8.20 -40.96
CA ARG A 212 21.27 6.72 -41.01
C ARG A 212 21.92 6.06 -39.80
N GLU A 213 22.95 6.70 -39.27
CA GLU A 213 23.60 6.39 -38.00
C GLU A 213 22.71 6.58 -36.75
N GLY A 214 21.51 7.16 -36.88
CA GLY A 214 20.66 7.50 -35.76
C GLY A 214 21.06 8.77 -35.02
N VAL A 215 20.44 8.95 -33.84
CA VAL A 215 20.56 10.12 -32.95
C VAL A 215 20.47 9.69 -31.49
N LEU A 216 20.75 10.61 -30.57
CA LEU A 216 20.57 10.39 -29.14
C LEU A 216 19.15 10.76 -28.72
N ALA A 217 18.56 9.94 -27.86
CA ALA A 217 17.23 10.10 -27.29
C ALA A 217 17.37 10.25 -25.77
N PHE A 218 17.02 11.43 -25.26
CA PHE A 218 17.04 11.74 -23.82
C PHE A 218 15.63 11.77 -23.28
N LEU A 219 15.35 11.01 -22.22
CA LEU A 219 14.02 10.98 -21.62
C LEU A 219 13.65 12.38 -21.09
N VAL A 220 12.62 13.00 -21.66
CA VAL A 220 12.10 14.30 -21.21
C VAL A 220 10.71 14.18 -20.60
N GLN A 221 9.98 13.11 -20.95
CA GLN A 221 8.71 12.79 -20.33
C GLN A 221 8.64 11.30 -20.07
N GLU A 222 8.65 10.93 -18.80
CA GLU A 222 8.46 9.55 -18.38
C GLU A 222 6.97 9.28 -18.15
N ALA A 223 6.46 8.28 -18.85
CA ALA A 223 5.14 7.71 -18.60
C ALA A 223 5.17 6.79 -17.39
N LEU A 224 4.05 6.75 -16.67
CA LEU A 224 3.87 5.83 -15.56
C LEU A 224 3.83 4.39 -16.05
N TYR A 225 4.38 3.49 -15.23
CA TYR A 225 4.26 2.07 -15.47
C TYR A 225 2.80 1.62 -15.29
N LYS A 226 2.16 1.15 -16.36
CA LYS A 226 0.81 0.57 -16.28
C LYS A 226 0.89 -0.86 -15.75
N TRP A 227 0.20 -1.14 -14.64
CA TRP A 227 0.20 -2.44 -13.99
C TRP A 227 -0.66 -3.45 -14.75
N PRO A 228 -0.17 -4.68 -14.99
CA PRO A 228 -0.95 -5.71 -15.67
C PRO A 228 -2.13 -6.18 -14.81
N VAL A 229 -3.29 -6.36 -15.43
CA VAL A 229 -4.49 -6.92 -14.80
C VAL A 229 -5.02 -8.13 -15.59
N GLY A 230 -5.53 -9.13 -14.88
CA GLY A 230 -6.23 -10.27 -15.48
C GLY A 230 -7.69 -9.91 -15.73
N CYS A 231 -8.18 -10.06 -16.95
CA CYS A 231 -9.59 -9.82 -17.29
C CYS A 231 -10.26 -11.12 -17.76
N PRO A 232 -11.55 -11.35 -17.43
CA PRO A 232 -12.29 -12.47 -17.98
C PRO A 232 -12.48 -12.32 -19.49
N GLU A 233 -12.60 -13.44 -20.20
CA GLU A 233 -12.96 -13.44 -21.62
C GLU A 233 -14.43 -13.03 -21.81
N GLY A 234 -14.74 -12.37 -22.92
CA GLY A 234 -16.12 -12.02 -23.30
C GLY A 234 -16.70 -10.75 -22.67
N LEU A 235 -15.96 -10.04 -21.81
CA LEU A 235 -16.42 -8.79 -21.20
C LEU A 235 -15.72 -7.55 -21.82
N ASP A 236 -16.14 -7.17 -23.03
CA ASP A 236 -15.50 -6.09 -23.80
C ASP A 236 -15.59 -4.71 -23.13
N VAL A 237 -16.65 -4.45 -22.36
CA VAL A 237 -16.83 -3.19 -21.63
C VAL A 237 -15.74 -3.00 -20.57
N LEU A 238 -15.39 -4.07 -19.85
CA LEU A 238 -14.29 -4.04 -18.89
C LEU A 238 -12.94 -3.85 -19.60
N ARG A 239 -12.73 -4.50 -20.75
CA ARG A 239 -11.51 -4.33 -21.53
C ARG A 239 -11.33 -2.88 -21.98
N ALA A 240 -12.38 -2.29 -22.55
CA ALA A 240 -12.38 -0.89 -22.95
C ALA A 240 -12.17 0.08 -21.77
N ALA A 241 -12.65 -0.26 -20.57
CA ALA A 241 -12.40 0.53 -19.36
C ALA A 241 -10.93 0.45 -18.91
N VAL A 242 -10.30 -0.73 -18.98
CA VAL A 242 -8.87 -0.93 -18.70
C VAL A 242 -8.01 -0.19 -19.72
N ASP A 243 -8.34 -0.24 -21.02
CA ASP A 243 -7.61 0.47 -22.08
C ASP A 243 -7.61 1.99 -21.88
N LYS A 244 -8.68 2.55 -21.31
CA LYS A 244 -8.79 3.98 -20.97
C LYS A 244 -8.01 4.36 -19.71
N SER A 245 -7.59 3.39 -18.90
CA SER A 245 -6.88 3.64 -17.65
C SER A 245 -5.49 4.22 -17.89
N LYS A 246 -5.07 5.14 -17.02
CA LYS A 246 -3.70 5.66 -17.00
C LYS A 246 -2.72 4.79 -16.21
N TYR A 247 -3.23 3.83 -15.45
CA TYR A 247 -2.48 3.05 -14.47
C TYR A 247 -2.50 1.56 -14.73
N LEU A 248 -3.41 1.08 -15.57
CA LEU A 248 -3.63 -0.35 -15.81
C LEU A 248 -3.38 -0.70 -17.28
N ARG A 249 -3.04 -1.96 -17.51
CA ARG A 249 -2.95 -2.57 -18.84
C ARG A 249 -3.38 -4.03 -18.76
N HIS A 250 -3.71 -4.63 -19.90
CA HIS A 250 -3.98 -6.06 -19.97
C HIS A 250 -2.72 -6.88 -19.64
N GLY A 251 -2.90 -7.93 -18.83
CA GLY A 251 -1.86 -8.93 -18.59
C GLY A 251 -1.67 -9.82 -19.82
N ASP A 252 -0.41 -10.06 -20.19
CA ASP A 252 -0.06 -11.01 -21.26
C ASP A 252 -0.13 -12.44 -20.69
N ALA A 253 -1.15 -13.20 -21.07
CA ALA A 253 -1.34 -14.59 -20.65
C ALA A 253 -0.15 -15.51 -21.02
N GLU A 254 0.63 -15.16 -22.05
CA GLU A 254 1.78 -15.93 -22.51
C GLU A 254 3.11 -15.61 -21.80
N GLN A 255 3.20 -14.53 -21.02
CA GLN A 255 4.49 -14.06 -20.45
C GLN A 255 4.67 -14.36 -18.95
N GLY A 256 3.77 -15.12 -18.32
CA GLY A 256 3.86 -15.44 -16.89
C GLY A 256 3.90 -14.21 -15.99
N SER A 257 3.38 -13.07 -16.48
CA SER A 257 3.38 -11.82 -15.73
C SER A 257 2.35 -11.93 -14.60
N THR A 258 2.81 -11.82 -13.36
CA THR A 258 1.92 -11.79 -12.19
C THR A 258 1.07 -10.53 -12.26
N SER A 259 -0.23 -10.70 -12.56
CA SER A 259 -1.20 -9.61 -12.54
C SER A 259 -1.26 -8.95 -11.17
N LEU A 260 -1.37 -7.62 -11.14
CA LEU A 260 -1.57 -6.87 -9.89
C LEU A 260 -2.92 -7.26 -9.26
N VAL A 261 -3.96 -7.30 -10.12
CA VAL A 261 -5.31 -7.73 -9.77
C VAL A 261 -5.89 -8.63 -10.85
N GLU A 262 -6.86 -9.43 -10.45
CA GLU A 262 -7.65 -10.29 -11.32
C GLU A 262 -9.12 -9.91 -11.19
N PHE A 263 -9.75 -9.63 -12.33
CA PHE A 263 -11.18 -9.52 -12.46
C PHE A 263 -11.74 -10.91 -12.78
N ARG A 264 -12.78 -11.33 -12.05
CA ARG A 264 -13.49 -12.58 -12.30
C ARG A 264 -14.98 -12.33 -12.38
N GLN A 265 -15.60 -12.85 -13.43
CA GLN A 265 -17.06 -12.87 -13.53
C GLN A 265 -17.60 -14.14 -12.87
N ASP A 266 -18.60 -13.98 -12.00
CA ASP A 266 -19.36 -15.06 -11.39
C ASP A 266 -20.86 -14.76 -11.53
N GLY A 267 -21.48 -15.36 -12.56
CA GLY A 267 -22.85 -15.03 -12.96
C GLY A 267 -23.00 -13.55 -13.32
N GLN A 268 -23.87 -12.86 -12.58
CA GLN A 268 -24.11 -11.41 -12.69
C GLN A 268 -23.18 -10.57 -11.81
N SER A 269 -22.24 -11.19 -11.09
CA SER A 269 -21.30 -10.49 -10.23
C SER A 269 -19.94 -10.33 -10.90
N LEU A 270 -19.33 -9.15 -10.76
CA LEU A 270 -17.93 -8.93 -11.09
C LEU A 270 -17.14 -8.79 -9.79
N ILE A 271 -16.13 -9.64 -9.64
CA ILE A 271 -15.29 -9.75 -8.45
C ILE A 271 -13.89 -9.24 -8.80
N LEU A 272 -13.34 -8.39 -7.94
CA LEU A 272 -11.96 -7.91 -8.02
C LEU A 272 -11.14 -8.56 -6.90
N SER A 273 -10.06 -9.24 -7.24
CA SER A 273 -9.13 -9.84 -6.29
C SER A 273 -7.68 -9.45 -6.57
N THR A 274 -6.84 -9.44 -5.53
CA THR A 274 -5.38 -9.28 -5.72
C THR A 274 -4.79 -10.49 -6.43
N GLY A 275 -3.59 -10.36 -7.01
CA GLY A 275 -2.84 -11.51 -7.55
C GLY A 275 -2.49 -12.61 -6.53
N GLN A 276 -2.75 -12.38 -5.24
CA GLN A 276 -2.61 -13.37 -4.15
C GLN A 276 -3.96 -13.97 -3.72
N GLY A 277 -5.06 -13.66 -4.43
CA GLY A 277 -6.39 -14.22 -4.18
C GLY A 277 -7.22 -13.52 -3.09
N VAL A 278 -6.78 -12.37 -2.56
CA VAL A 278 -7.58 -11.59 -1.61
C VAL A 278 -8.68 -10.86 -2.38
N GLN A 279 -9.95 -11.13 -2.08
CA GLN A 279 -11.06 -10.37 -2.65
C GLN A 279 -11.07 -8.94 -2.12
N LEU A 280 -11.03 -7.95 -3.01
CA LEU A 280 -11.06 -6.53 -2.68
C LEU A 280 -12.48 -5.95 -2.74
N ALA A 281 -13.24 -6.37 -3.75
CA ALA A 281 -14.62 -5.95 -3.95
C ALA A 281 -15.41 -6.98 -4.78
N SER A 282 -16.73 -6.94 -4.62
CA SER A 282 -17.68 -7.65 -5.47
C SER A 282 -18.90 -6.76 -5.69
N GLN A 283 -19.35 -6.66 -6.94
CA GLN A 283 -20.51 -5.87 -7.32
C GLN A 283 -21.39 -6.66 -8.27
N GLN A 284 -22.71 -6.55 -8.11
CA GLN A 284 -23.69 -7.18 -8.98
C GLN A 284 -24.14 -6.20 -10.07
N ALA A 285 -24.16 -6.68 -11.30
CA ALA A 285 -24.77 -6.00 -12.42
C ALA A 285 -26.23 -6.46 -12.56
N SER A 286 -27.12 -5.53 -12.90
CA SER A 286 -28.52 -5.83 -13.22
C SER A 286 -28.67 -6.08 -14.72
N ASP A 287 -29.33 -7.18 -15.10
CA ASP A 287 -29.68 -7.46 -16.49
C ASP A 287 -30.78 -6.53 -17.03
N GLU A 288 -31.51 -5.84 -16.14
CA GLU A 288 -32.57 -4.90 -16.52
C GLU A 288 -32.03 -3.54 -16.99
N ASP A 289 -30.77 -3.21 -16.64
CA ASP A 289 -30.11 -1.96 -17.00
C ASP A 289 -28.87 -2.22 -17.87
N PRO A 290 -28.93 -1.92 -19.18
CA PRO A 290 -27.80 -2.09 -20.09
C PRO A 290 -26.54 -1.33 -19.69
N SER A 291 -26.65 -0.26 -18.90
CA SER A 291 -25.52 0.54 -18.40
C SER A 291 -24.92 0.00 -17.10
N SER A 292 -25.57 -0.98 -16.46
CA SER A 292 -25.14 -1.53 -15.17
C SER A 292 -23.74 -2.15 -15.25
N TRP A 293 -23.47 -2.93 -16.31
CA TRP A 293 -22.16 -3.52 -16.54
C TRP A 293 -21.06 -2.48 -16.79
N GLU A 294 -21.37 -1.36 -17.43
CA GLU A 294 -20.41 -0.27 -17.62
C GLU A 294 -20.09 0.44 -16.30
N ASN A 295 -21.11 0.71 -15.48
CA ASN A 295 -20.93 1.32 -14.17
C ASN A 295 -20.11 0.43 -13.22
N VAL A 296 -20.46 -0.86 -13.13
CA VAL A 296 -19.73 -1.85 -12.32
C VAL A 296 -18.28 -2.00 -12.80
N SER A 297 -18.07 -2.08 -14.11
CA SER A 297 -16.72 -2.16 -14.68
C SER A 297 -15.89 -0.91 -14.36
N ASN A 298 -16.46 0.28 -14.54
CA ASN A 298 -15.78 1.54 -14.25
C ASN A 298 -15.43 1.68 -12.76
N ASP A 299 -16.32 1.29 -11.85
CA ASP A 299 -16.08 1.39 -10.41
C ASP A 299 -15.02 0.39 -9.92
N LEU A 300 -15.02 -0.84 -10.42
CA LEU A 300 -13.98 -1.81 -10.11
C LEU A 300 -12.64 -1.45 -10.76
N VAL A 301 -12.63 -0.86 -11.96
CA VAL A 301 -11.42 -0.30 -12.57
C VAL A 301 -10.84 0.82 -11.73
N LYS A 302 -11.64 1.74 -11.18
CA LYS A 302 -11.15 2.77 -10.25
C LYS A 302 -10.49 2.17 -9.00
N GLN A 303 -11.04 1.08 -8.45
CA GLN A 303 -10.44 0.39 -7.31
C GLN A 303 -9.12 -0.30 -7.69
N ALA A 304 -9.05 -0.89 -8.88
CA ALA A 304 -7.79 -1.43 -9.41
C ALA A 304 -6.74 -0.32 -9.64
N GLU A 305 -7.15 0.85 -10.16
CA GLU A 305 -6.28 2.02 -10.30
C GLU A 305 -5.75 2.51 -8.95
N GLN A 306 -6.59 2.48 -7.90
CA GLN A 306 -6.17 2.82 -6.54
C GLN A 306 -5.06 1.87 -6.05
N LEU A 307 -5.21 0.56 -6.29
CA LEU A 307 -4.14 -0.40 -5.96
C LEU A 307 -2.88 -0.17 -6.79
N ALA A 308 -3.01 0.19 -8.07
CA ALA A 308 -1.87 0.53 -8.92
C ALA A 308 -1.10 1.77 -8.40
N LYS A 309 -1.80 2.80 -7.90
CA LYS A 309 -1.18 3.96 -7.25
C LYS A 309 -0.44 3.56 -5.96
N ALA A 310 -1.06 2.73 -5.14
CA ALA A 310 -0.41 2.17 -3.94
C ALA A 310 0.86 1.39 -4.30
N GLN A 311 0.81 0.55 -5.33
CA GLN A 311 1.96 -0.21 -5.79
C GLN A 311 3.07 0.69 -6.33
N HIS A 312 2.74 1.79 -7.00
CA HIS A 312 3.73 2.79 -7.39
C HIS A 312 4.44 3.43 -6.19
N LEU A 313 3.68 3.77 -5.14
CA LEU A 313 4.25 4.34 -3.93
C LEU A 313 5.11 3.31 -3.18
N GLN A 314 4.72 2.03 -3.18
CA GLN A 314 5.53 0.96 -2.60
C GLN A 314 6.80 0.67 -3.41
N ALA A 315 6.76 0.85 -4.73
CA ALA A 315 7.91 0.69 -5.60
C ALA A 315 8.78 1.96 -5.72
N LEU A 316 8.45 3.03 -5.00
CA LEU A 316 9.21 4.26 -5.01
C LEU A 316 10.57 4.02 -4.34
N THR A 317 11.64 4.09 -5.11
CA THR A 317 13.02 4.04 -4.64
C THR A 317 13.76 5.32 -5.05
N CYS A 318 14.83 5.66 -4.30
CA CYS A 318 15.77 6.69 -4.73
C CYS A 318 16.92 6.03 -5.49
N ASP A 319 16.85 6.04 -6.83
CA ASP A 319 17.85 5.39 -7.69
C ASP A 319 19.06 6.29 -7.98
N GLY A 320 18.92 7.62 -7.83
CA GLY A 320 20.00 8.59 -8.05
C GLY A 320 20.90 8.72 -6.83
N LEU A 321 22.21 8.46 -6.99
CA LEU A 321 23.19 8.58 -5.90
C LEU A 321 23.26 10.01 -5.33
N ASP A 322 23.08 11.04 -6.17
CA ASP A 322 23.12 12.45 -5.75
C ASP A 322 21.85 12.92 -5.03
N GLU A 323 20.72 12.24 -5.28
CA GLU A 323 19.41 12.51 -4.65
C GLU A 323 19.18 11.61 -3.42
N LYS A 324 20.04 10.62 -3.16
CA LYS A 324 19.87 9.70 -2.05
C LYS A 324 20.19 10.39 -0.72
N LEU A 325 19.25 10.31 0.22
CA LEU A 325 19.46 10.79 1.58
C LEU A 325 20.14 9.71 2.43
N GLU A 326 21.36 9.98 2.88
CA GLU A 326 21.97 9.18 3.95
C GLU A 326 21.43 9.64 5.31
N HIS A 327 20.77 8.73 6.04
CA HIS A 327 20.19 9.04 7.35
C HIS A 327 20.41 7.92 8.38
N HIS A 328 20.24 8.25 9.66
CA HIS A 328 20.29 7.31 10.78
C HIS A 328 19.01 7.40 11.60
N LEU A 329 17.86 7.23 10.94
CA LEU A 329 16.55 7.26 11.58
C LEU A 329 16.25 5.88 12.15
N ALA A 330 16.04 5.79 13.46
CA ALA A 330 15.48 4.61 14.09
C ALA A 330 13.96 4.74 14.13
N VAL A 331 13.26 3.72 13.65
CA VAL A 331 11.80 3.65 13.62
C VAL A 331 11.35 2.47 14.48
N THR A 332 10.40 2.71 15.37
CA THR A 332 9.77 1.66 16.19
C THR A 332 8.27 1.67 15.94
N PHE A 333 7.72 0.53 15.52
CA PHE A 333 6.29 0.31 15.38
C PHE A 333 5.79 -0.61 16.50
N GLY A 334 4.71 -0.24 17.20
CA GLY A 334 4.22 -1.03 18.32
C GLY A 334 2.75 -0.79 18.67
N THR A 335 2.20 -1.59 19.57
CA THR A 335 0.83 -1.48 20.06
C THR A 335 0.74 -0.65 21.35
N VAL A 336 -0.41 -0.05 21.60
CA VAL A 336 -0.72 0.75 22.79
C VAL A 336 -1.76 0.02 23.64
N LYS A 337 -1.52 -0.06 24.95
CA LYS A 337 -2.47 -0.60 25.93
C LYS A 337 -2.48 0.27 27.18
N CYS A 338 -3.66 0.69 27.63
CA CYS A 338 -3.83 1.56 28.80
C CYS A 338 -2.96 2.83 28.76
N GLY A 339 -2.86 3.47 27.59
CA GLY A 339 -2.11 4.72 27.41
C GLY A 339 -0.59 4.56 27.31
N LYS A 340 -0.07 3.33 27.26
CA LYS A 340 1.38 3.03 27.25
C LYS A 340 1.74 2.06 26.13
N ALA A 341 3.00 2.08 25.73
CA ALA A 341 3.56 1.09 24.79
C ALA A 341 3.44 -0.31 25.39
N HIS A 342 2.93 -1.26 24.61
CA HIS A 342 2.62 -2.63 25.06
C HIS A 342 3.52 -3.70 24.43
N ARG A 343 3.49 -3.85 23.09
CA ARG A 343 4.42 -4.71 22.35
C ARG A 343 4.99 -3.97 21.15
N ILE A 344 6.19 -4.34 20.75
CA ILE A 344 6.78 -3.94 19.47
C ILE A 344 6.26 -4.91 18.39
N ILE A 345 5.95 -4.39 17.21
CA ILE A 345 5.57 -5.16 16.04
C ILE A 345 6.84 -5.34 15.20
N GLU A 346 7.15 -6.59 14.85
CA GLU A 346 8.28 -6.90 13.97
C GLU A 346 8.10 -6.22 12.61
N GLN A 347 9.17 -5.57 12.13
CA GLN A 347 9.15 -4.74 10.93
C GLN A 347 9.64 -5.47 9.67
N ASP A 348 9.93 -6.77 9.79
CA ASP A 348 10.39 -7.65 8.71
C ASP A 348 9.23 -8.28 7.91
N GLY A 349 8.00 -7.90 8.20
CA GLY A 349 6.77 -8.44 7.59
C GLY A 349 6.14 -9.60 8.35
N SER A 350 6.79 -10.14 9.38
CA SER A 350 6.20 -11.18 10.25
C SER A 350 5.28 -10.59 11.34
N GLY A 351 5.36 -9.28 11.57
CA GLY A 351 4.56 -8.57 12.57
C GLY A 351 3.06 -8.58 12.24
N SER A 352 2.23 -8.64 13.28
CA SER A 352 0.77 -8.56 13.12
C SER A 352 0.08 -7.67 14.16
N VAL A 353 -1.03 -7.10 13.73
CA VAL A 353 -1.93 -6.26 14.54
C VAL A 353 -3.36 -6.76 14.33
N ALA A 354 -4.19 -6.72 15.38
CA ALA A 354 -5.61 -7.04 15.23
C ALA A 354 -6.42 -5.80 14.83
N GLU A 355 -7.54 -6.00 14.13
CA GLU A 355 -8.56 -4.94 13.96
C GLU A 355 -8.92 -4.33 15.33
N ASP A 356 -9.07 -3.00 15.37
CA ASP A 356 -9.31 -2.18 16.56
C ASP A 356 -8.16 -2.10 17.59
N GLU A 357 -7.02 -2.76 17.38
CA GLU A 357 -5.83 -2.48 18.19
C GLU A 357 -5.32 -1.06 17.93
N LEU A 358 -4.85 -0.41 19.00
CA LEU A 358 -4.20 0.88 18.94
C LEU A 358 -2.71 0.70 18.71
N VAL A 359 -2.12 1.46 17.79
CA VAL A 359 -0.69 1.42 17.46
C VAL A 359 -0.01 2.76 17.64
N TYR A 360 1.31 2.78 17.77
CA TYR A 360 2.14 3.98 17.79
C TYR A 360 3.37 3.79 16.90
N ILE A 361 3.90 4.89 16.38
CA ILE A 361 5.14 4.91 15.60
C ILE A 361 6.09 5.91 16.25
N SER A 362 7.22 5.42 16.76
CA SER A 362 8.27 6.25 17.33
C SER A 362 9.37 6.49 16.31
N LEU A 363 9.72 7.75 16.09
CA LEU A 363 10.73 8.19 15.14
C LEU A 363 11.86 8.85 15.93
N LYS A 364 13.09 8.33 15.82
CA LYS A 364 14.25 8.89 16.51
C LYS A 364 15.41 9.07 15.55
N ASN A 365 15.76 10.33 15.26
CA ASN A 365 16.89 10.67 14.42
C ASN A 365 18.20 10.57 15.21
N ASN A 366 19.00 9.53 14.96
CA ASN A 366 20.33 9.35 15.55
C ASN A 366 21.44 9.97 14.69
N GLY A 367 21.09 10.60 13.56
CA GLY A 367 22.01 11.26 12.66
C GLY A 367 22.42 12.66 13.10
N ALA A 368 23.31 13.28 12.31
CA ALA A 368 23.80 14.63 12.58
C ALA A 368 22.90 15.72 11.99
N GLY A 369 22.26 15.48 10.85
CA GLY A 369 21.38 16.42 10.15
C GLY A 369 19.92 16.27 10.54
N THR A 370 19.12 17.33 10.36
CA THR A 370 17.66 17.27 10.48
C THR A 370 17.07 16.46 9.34
N VAL A 371 16.10 15.60 9.64
CA VAL A 371 15.34 14.82 8.64
C VAL A 371 13.87 15.18 8.77
N TYR A 372 13.15 15.22 7.65
CA TYR A 372 11.70 15.38 7.62
C TYR A 372 11.07 14.04 7.24
N ALA A 373 10.10 13.56 8.02
CA ALA A 373 9.44 12.28 7.77
C ALA A 373 7.96 12.45 7.44
N SER A 374 7.53 11.95 6.28
CA SER A 374 6.11 11.81 5.92
C SER A 374 5.72 10.34 6.03
N VAL A 375 4.72 10.03 6.85
CA VAL A 375 4.32 8.64 7.15
C VAL A 375 2.99 8.34 6.50
N PHE A 376 2.96 7.35 5.62
CA PHE A 376 1.78 6.86 4.92
C PHE A 376 1.42 5.46 5.39
N ASP A 377 0.12 5.20 5.47
CA ASP A 377 -0.47 3.88 5.59
C ASP A 377 -1.09 3.48 4.24
N ILE A 378 -0.77 2.27 3.79
CA ILE A 378 -1.31 1.67 2.57
C ILE A 378 -2.02 0.38 2.96
N ASN A 379 -3.35 0.41 2.92
CA ASN A 379 -4.14 -0.75 3.25
C ASN A 379 -4.22 -1.77 2.09
N VAL A 380 -4.79 -2.95 2.34
CA VAL A 380 -4.87 -4.02 1.32
C VAL A 380 -5.68 -3.64 0.08
N ALA A 381 -6.63 -2.72 0.20
CA ALA A 381 -7.41 -2.19 -0.92
C ALA A 381 -6.67 -1.05 -1.67
N GLY A 382 -5.39 -0.82 -1.35
CA GLY A 382 -4.57 0.22 -1.97
C GLY A 382 -4.89 1.63 -1.51
N LYS A 383 -5.69 1.80 -0.44
CA LYS A 383 -6.02 3.14 0.06
C LYS A 383 -4.78 3.76 0.70
N ILE A 384 -4.36 4.93 0.23
CA ILE A 384 -3.20 5.66 0.74
C ILE A 384 -3.67 6.73 1.72
N SER A 385 -3.29 6.57 3.00
CA SER A 385 -3.63 7.50 4.08
C SER A 385 -2.37 8.15 4.64
N LEU A 386 -2.25 9.48 4.54
CA LEU A 386 -1.20 10.21 5.27
C LEU A 386 -1.52 10.14 6.77
N ILE A 387 -0.65 9.51 7.56
CA ILE A 387 -0.77 9.40 9.03
C ILE A 387 -0.24 10.67 9.71
N SER A 388 0.84 11.25 9.18
CA SER A 388 1.46 12.47 9.69
C SER A 388 0.70 13.76 9.30
N LYS A 389 -0.65 13.77 9.38
CA LYS A 389 -1.52 14.87 8.92
C LYS A 389 -1.24 16.21 9.61
N GLY A 390 -0.78 16.18 10.87
CA GLY A 390 -0.42 17.37 11.63
C GLY A 390 0.84 18.08 11.10
N SER A 391 1.62 17.42 10.25
CA SER A 391 2.84 17.94 9.64
C SER A 391 2.81 17.73 8.12
N PRO A 392 2.03 18.55 7.38
CA PRO A 392 1.77 18.33 5.96
C PRO A 392 3.02 18.40 5.07
N ARG A 393 4.10 19.01 5.56
CA ARG A 393 5.41 19.09 4.87
C ARG A 393 6.46 18.11 5.44
N GLY A 394 6.01 17.09 6.17
CA GLY A 394 6.84 16.16 6.92
C GLY A 394 7.06 16.61 8.37
N ILE A 395 7.16 15.62 9.26
CA ILE A 395 7.52 15.81 10.68
C ILE A 395 8.99 16.20 10.74
N GLU A 396 9.30 17.35 11.30
CA GLU A 396 10.69 17.76 11.53
C GLU A 396 11.31 16.92 12.66
N LEU A 397 12.41 16.24 12.35
CA LEU A 397 13.15 15.38 13.28
C LEU A 397 14.59 15.91 13.45
N PRO A 398 14.81 16.85 14.39
CA PRO A 398 16.14 17.28 14.78
C PRO A 398 16.94 16.15 15.43
N ARG A 399 18.26 16.33 15.52
CA ARG A 399 19.17 15.38 16.15
C ARG A 399 18.71 14.95 17.54
N SER A 400 18.70 13.64 17.78
CA SER A 400 18.43 12.98 19.06
C SER A 400 17.05 13.22 19.68
N ARG A 401 16.13 13.92 19.00
CA ARG A 401 14.78 14.15 19.50
C ARG A 401 13.85 13.03 19.01
N PRO A 402 13.22 12.27 19.92
CA PRO A 402 12.18 11.33 19.53
C PRO A 402 10.88 12.08 19.21
N TYR A 403 10.11 11.53 18.28
CA TYR A 403 8.76 11.97 17.96
C TYR A 403 7.85 10.74 17.88
N ASP A 404 6.78 10.74 18.68
CA ASP A 404 5.86 9.61 18.77
C ASP A 404 4.53 9.97 18.08
N LEU A 405 4.25 9.34 16.95
CA LEU A 405 2.92 9.34 16.35
C LEU A 405 1.99 8.46 17.18
N GLY A 406 0.84 9.04 17.54
CA GLY A 406 -0.08 8.43 18.51
C GLY A 406 0.17 8.88 19.96
N ALA A 407 1.05 9.84 20.21
CA ALA A 407 1.13 10.52 21.50
C ALA A 407 -0.13 11.33 21.79
N ASP A 408 -0.47 11.49 23.07
CA ASP A 408 -1.50 12.43 23.48
C ASP A 408 -1.06 13.89 23.22
N GLN A 409 -2.04 14.80 23.17
CA GLN A 409 -1.80 16.22 22.90
C GLN A 409 -0.94 16.95 23.96
N PHE A 410 -0.71 16.32 25.12
CA PHE A 410 0.07 16.87 26.22
C PHE A 410 1.48 16.22 26.33
N GLY A 411 1.78 15.22 25.50
CA GLY A 411 3.02 14.43 25.55
C GLY A 411 3.17 13.57 26.80
N LEU A 412 2.09 13.27 27.53
CA LEU A 412 2.13 12.57 28.83
C LEU A 412 1.91 11.05 28.70
N GLY A 413 1.52 10.56 27.52
CA GLY A 413 1.23 9.17 27.21
C GLY A 413 0.90 8.95 25.74
N LEU A 414 0.54 7.70 25.40
CA LEU A 414 0.16 7.31 24.04
C LEU A 414 -1.36 7.14 23.94
N GLN A 415 -2.02 8.00 23.16
CA GLN A 415 -3.41 7.81 22.77
C GLN A 415 -3.57 6.64 21.79
N GLY A 416 -2.57 6.43 20.92
CA GLY A 416 -2.55 5.43 19.88
C GLY A 416 -3.37 5.80 18.63
N LEU A 417 -3.02 5.17 17.53
CA LEU A 417 -3.69 5.23 16.23
C LEU A 417 -4.52 3.96 16.05
N SER A 418 -5.80 4.08 15.73
CA SER A 418 -6.68 2.91 15.55
C SER A 418 -6.46 2.27 14.18
N VAL A 419 -6.17 0.97 14.19
CA VAL A 419 -6.14 0.14 12.97
C VAL A 419 -7.56 -0.32 12.65
N ASN A 420 -8.04 -0.01 11.45
CA ASN A 420 -9.40 -0.31 11.02
C ASN A 420 -9.38 -1.25 9.83
N TRP A 421 -10.33 -2.20 9.77
CA TRP A 421 -10.45 -3.06 8.60
C TRP A 421 -10.88 -2.27 7.36
N PRO A 422 -10.24 -2.49 6.20
CA PRO A 422 -10.60 -1.81 4.95
C PRO A 422 -12.06 -2.02 4.56
N ARG A 423 -12.76 -0.94 4.20
CA ARG A 423 -14.16 -1.02 3.75
C ARG A 423 -14.26 -1.85 2.47
N GLY A 424 -15.25 -2.74 2.40
CA GLY A 424 -15.52 -3.58 1.23
C GLY A 424 -14.69 -4.88 1.14
N VAL A 425 -13.62 -5.01 1.92
CA VAL A 425 -12.78 -6.21 1.94
C VAL A 425 -13.38 -7.26 2.90
N PRO A 426 -13.62 -8.51 2.47
CA PRO A 426 -14.12 -9.56 3.35
C PRO A 426 -13.15 -9.90 4.49
N ARG A 427 -13.67 -10.17 5.69
CA ARG A 427 -12.91 -10.51 6.91
C ARG A 427 -12.53 -12.00 7.01
N VAL A 428 -12.35 -12.66 5.88
CA VAL A 428 -12.18 -14.13 5.81
C VAL A 428 -10.76 -14.60 6.10
N GLN A 429 -9.76 -13.74 5.87
CA GLN A 429 -8.36 -14.05 6.08
C GLN A 429 -7.59 -12.80 6.51
N PRO A 430 -6.44 -12.93 7.19
CA PRO A 430 -5.52 -11.82 7.43
C PRO A 430 -5.08 -11.15 6.13
N VAL A 431 -4.85 -9.84 6.19
CA VAL A 431 -4.46 -9.03 5.03
C VAL A 431 -3.17 -8.29 5.31
N ASN A 432 -2.35 -8.09 4.29
CA ASN A 432 -1.09 -7.35 4.41
C ASN A 432 -1.31 -5.87 4.15
N GLU A 433 -0.72 -5.05 5.00
CA GLU A 433 -0.70 -3.59 4.89
C GLU A 433 0.75 -3.09 5.03
N HIS A 434 0.99 -1.86 4.63
CA HIS A 434 2.34 -1.28 4.61
C HIS A 434 2.33 0.13 5.18
N LEU A 435 3.25 0.40 6.11
CA LEU A 435 3.65 1.77 6.39
C LEU A 435 4.78 2.15 5.44
N VAL A 436 4.64 3.28 4.76
CA VAL A 436 5.67 3.86 3.89
C VAL A 436 6.10 5.19 4.49
N LEU A 437 7.38 5.30 4.83
CA LEU A 437 7.98 6.53 5.32
C LEU A 437 8.82 7.13 4.20
N ILE A 438 8.49 8.35 3.78
CA ILE A 438 9.32 9.14 2.87
C ILE A 438 10.10 10.14 3.72
N LEU A 439 11.42 10.04 3.64
CA LEU A 439 12.37 10.83 4.41
C LEU A 439 13.04 11.85 3.49
N THR A 440 13.11 13.11 3.90
CA THR A 440 13.71 14.19 3.11
C THR A 440 14.65 15.05 3.95
N ASP A 441 15.64 15.69 3.32
CA ASP A 441 16.54 16.65 3.96
C ASP A 441 15.92 18.06 4.14
N SER A 442 14.79 18.32 3.48
CA SER A 442 14.06 19.57 3.53
C SER A 442 12.53 19.36 3.55
N PRO A 443 11.72 20.34 3.97
CA PRO A 443 10.27 20.16 4.06
C PRO A 443 9.58 20.07 2.70
N VAL A 444 8.85 18.99 2.44
CA VAL A 444 8.21 18.67 1.15
C VAL A 444 6.74 18.34 1.33
N ASP A 445 5.86 18.90 0.50
CA ASP A 445 4.43 18.59 0.56
C ASP A 445 4.07 17.37 -0.30
N LEU A 446 3.79 16.25 0.37
CA LEU A 446 3.47 14.97 -0.26
C LEU A 446 1.99 14.59 -0.11
N ARG A 447 1.13 15.53 0.28
CA ARG A 447 -0.30 15.25 0.50
C ARG A 447 -1.00 14.70 -0.73
N TYR A 448 -0.55 15.05 -1.94
CA TYR A 448 -1.10 14.56 -3.20
C TYR A 448 -1.17 13.03 -3.29
N LEU A 449 -0.27 12.32 -2.61
CA LEU A 449 -0.24 10.86 -2.59
C LEU A 449 -1.40 10.24 -1.81
N ALA A 450 -2.01 10.97 -0.88
CA ALA A 450 -3.13 10.46 -0.10
C ALA A 450 -4.44 10.62 -0.89
N ASP A 451 -5.29 9.60 -0.87
CA ASP A 451 -6.51 9.54 -1.70
C ASP A 451 -7.45 10.72 -1.47
N ALA A 452 -7.52 11.24 -0.24
CA ALA A 452 -8.38 12.38 0.11
C ALA A 452 -7.91 13.72 -0.48
N ALA A 453 -6.64 13.88 -0.84
CA ALA A 453 -6.09 15.16 -1.32
C ALA A 453 -6.32 15.39 -2.83
N THR A 454 -6.66 14.34 -3.58
CA THR A 454 -6.88 14.45 -5.04
C THR A 454 -8.16 15.21 -5.41
N ALA A 455 -9.11 15.38 -4.48
CA ALA A 455 -10.35 16.11 -4.73
C ALA A 455 -10.20 17.65 -4.72
N ASP A 456 -9.28 18.21 -3.93
CA ASP A 456 -9.19 19.67 -3.68
C ASP A 456 -8.06 20.39 -4.44
N SER A 457 -7.19 19.65 -5.14
CA SER A 457 -5.88 20.17 -5.55
C SER A 457 -5.82 20.66 -7.00
N ARG A 458 -6.58 21.70 -7.35
CA ARG A 458 -6.30 22.50 -8.57
C ARG A 458 -5.41 23.69 -8.23
N GLY A 459 -4.10 23.47 -8.08
CA GLY A 459 -3.16 24.60 -8.00
C GLY A 459 -1.86 24.28 -7.30
N HIS A 460 -0.75 24.49 -8.02
CA HIS A 460 0.64 24.40 -7.56
C HIS A 460 1.23 23.01 -7.25
N VAL A 461 1.93 22.44 -8.23
CA VAL A 461 2.93 21.39 -7.99
C VAL A 461 4.19 22.06 -7.48
N GLY A 462 4.78 21.51 -6.42
CA GLY A 462 6.02 22.02 -5.83
C GLY A 462 7.23 21.87 -6.76
N PRO A 463 8.33 22.62 -6.51
CA PRO A 463 9.46 22.71 -7.42
C PRO A 463 10.38 21.48 -7.43
N SER A 464 10.31 20.59 -6.42
CA SER A 464 11.23 19.46 -6.31
C SER A 464 10.92 18.32 -7.31
N SER A 465 11.91 17.45 -7.56
CA SER A 465 11.73 16.23 -8.37
C SER A 465 10.74 15.27 -7.71
N LEU A 466 10.81 15.13 -6.39
CA LEU A 466 9.92 14.27 -5.60
C LEU A 466 8.46 14.76 -5.59
N GLU A 467 8.20 16.07 -5.47
CA GLU A 467 6.81 16.60 -5.54
C GLU A 467 6.20 16.40 -6.92
N ARG A 468 7.00 16.57 -7.97
CA ARG A 468 6.59 16.27 -9.35
C ARG A 468 6.30 14.78 -9.52
N LEU A 469 7.13 13.90 -8.98
CA LEU A 469 6.90 12.47 -8.99
C LEU A 469 5.63 12.10 -8.22
N ALA A 470 5.46 12.59 -7.00
CA ALA A 470 4.27 12.37 -6.17
C ALA A 470 2.98 12.82 -6.88
N PHE A 471 3.00 14.00 -7.51
CA PHE A 471 1.87 14.49 -8.31
C PHE A 471 1.58 13.60 -9.52
N ARG A 472 2.62 13.12 -10.23
CA ARG A 472 2.46 12.17 -11.34
C ARG A 472 1.81 10.88 -10.86
N LEU A 473 2.32 10.27 -9.80
CA LEU A 473 1.74 9.05 -9.21
C LEU A 473 0.27 9.24 -8.85
N ALA A 474 -0.08 10.37 -8.22
CA ALA A 474 -1.44 10.66 -7.78
C ALA A 474 -2.45 10.88 -8.91
N THR A 475 -2.04 11.58 -9.98
CA THR A 475 -2.95 12.09 -11.03
C THR A 475 -2.85 11.38 -12.38
N GLY A 476 -1.75 10.66 -12.63
CA GLY A 476 -1.46 10.08 -13.93
C GLY A 476 -1.16 11.13 -14.99
N ALA A 477 -1.00 12.40 -14.59
CA ALA A 477 -0.75 13.49 -15.51
C ALA A 477 0.69 13.42 -16.02
N GLN A 478 0.82 13.48 -17.33
CA GLN A 478 2.08 13.79 -17.99
C GLN A 478 2.28 15.31 -17.90
N ARG A 479 3.34 15.78 -17.26
CA ARG A 479 3.71 17.20 -17.27
C ARG A 479 5.11 17.35 -17.81
N ASP A 480 5.29 18.39 -18.62
CA ASP A 480 6.57 18.76 -19.20
C ASP A 480 7.62 18.90 -18.10
N MET A 481 8.72 18.14 -18.22
CA MET A 481 9.94 18.42 -17.49
C MET A 481 10.64 19.58 -18.21
N THR A 482 10.06 20.79 -18.16
CA THR A 482 10.75 21.97 -18.68
C THR A 482 12.09 22.14 -17.95
N SER A 483 13.15 22.31 -18.73
CA SER A 483 14.56 22.28 -18.31
C SER A 483 15.05 23.48 -17.50
N ASP A 484 14.16 24.33 -16.98
CA ASP A 484 14.54 25.68 -16.51
C ASP A 484 14.14 26.03 -15.06
N SER A 485 13.58 25.09 -14.29
CA SER A 485 13.57 25.29 -12.83
C SER A 485 14.89 24.77 -12.27
N ARG A 486 15.70 25.66 -11.67
CA ARG A 486 16.73 25.29 -10.71
C ARG A 486 16.07 24.36 -9.69
N SER A 487 16.16 23.05 -9.92
CA SER A 487 15.60 22.05 -9.03
C SER A 487 16.25 22.30 -7.68
N VAL A 488 15.44 22.59 -6.66
CA VAL A 488 15.92 22.56 -5.29
C VAL A 488 16.52 21.17 -5.12
N HIS A 489 17.83 21.10 -4.88
CA HIS A 489 18.52 19.84 -4.67
C HIS A 489 17.94 19.24 -3.40
N LEU A 490 17.06 18.27 -3.58
CA LEU A 490 16.32 17.59 -2.53
C LEU A 490 16.89 16.18 -2.45
N ARG A 491 17.29 15.76 -1.26
CA ARG A 491 17.65 14.37 -1.02
C ARG A 491 16.54 13.66 -0.30
N TYR A 492 16.24 12.44 -0.73
CA TYR A 492 15.22 11.62 -0.10
C TYR A 492 15.61 10.15 0.01
N ASP A 493 14.94 9.44 0.92
CA ASP A 493 14.96 7.98 1.04
C ASP A 493 13.57 7.47 1.42
N THR A 494 13.33 6.19 1.23
CA THR A 494 12.05 5.53 1.48
C THR A 494 12.23 4.29 2.36
N MET A 495 11.48 4.22 3.47
CA MET A 495 11.44 3.04 4.33
C MET A 495 10.06 2.38 4.27
N HIS A 496 10.05 1.05 4.23
CA HIS A 496 8.83 0.25 4.16
C HIS A 496 8.75 -0.66 5.39
N ILE A 497 7.59 -0.65 6.06
CA ILE A 497 7.30 -1.54 7.19
C ILE A 497 6.06 -2.34 6.82
N PRO A 498 6.22 -3.55 6.26
CA PRO A 498 5.11 -4.46 6.03
C PRO A 498 4.60 -5.04 7.35
N PHE A 499 3.30 -5.22 7.47
CA PHE A 499 2.67 -5.89 8.61
C PHE A 499 1.35 -6.56 8.21
N THR A 500 0.90 -7.53 8.99
CA THR A 500 -0.37 -8.22 8.78
C THR A 500 -1.46 -7.68 9.70
N VAL A 501 -2.60 -7.27 9.13
CA VAL A 501 -3.83 -7.02 9.89
C VAL A 501 -4.64 -8.29 9.97
N LYS A 502 -4.92 -8.73 11.20
CA LYS A 502 -5.81 -9.84 11.47
C LYS A 502 -7.22 -9.29 11.65
N PRO A 503 -8.22 -9.81 10.91
CA PRO A 503 -9.59 -9.38 11.13
C PRO A 503 -9.96 -9.65 12.58
N LEU A 504 -10.92 -8.90 13.10
CA LEU A 504 -11.61 -9.34 14.29
C LEU A 504 -12.38 -10.60 13.88
N ILE A 505 -11.75 -11.77 14.03
CA ILE A 505 -12.40 -13.05 13.77
C ILE A 505 -13.47 -13.18 14.84
N VAL A 506 -14.70 -12.82 14.50
CA VAL A 506 -15.86 -13.49 15.08
C VAL A 506 -15.76 -14.89 14.50
N GLU A 507 -15.21 -15.85 15.26
CA GLU A 507 -15.09 -17.22 14.77
C GLU A 507 -16.46 -17.66 14.28
N ASP A 508 -16.48 -17.99 13.00
CA ASP A 508 -17.61 -18.58 12.31
C ASP A 508 -17.90 -19.91 13.00
N LEU A 509 -18.85 -19.90 13.93
CA LEU A 509 -19.50 -21.09 14.51
C LEU A 509 -20.38 -21.76 13.45
N SER A 510 -19.84 -21.99 12.25
CA SER A 510 -20.49 -22.70 11.14
C SER A 510 -20.37 -24.23 11.27
N VAL A 511 -20.13 -24.73 12.48
CA VAL A 511 -20.44 -26.12 12.86
C VAL A 511 -21.68 -26.11 13.78
N SER A 512 -22.85 -26.26 13.16
CA SER A 512 -24.08 -26.78 13.77
C SER A 512 -24.53 -26.18 15.11
N LEU A 513 -24.78 -24.87 15.15
CA LEU A 513 -25.65 -24.25 16.16
C LEU A 513 -26.82 -23.54 15.47
N VAL A 514 -27.91 -24.29 15.31
CA VAL A 514 -29.28 -23.80 15.10
C VAL A 514 -29.65 -22.83 16.26
N PRO A 515 -30.50 -21.81 16.05
CA PRO A 515 -30.33 -20.46 16.57
C PRO A 515 -30.71 -20.32 18.04
N LEU A 516 -29.80 -19.77 18.85
CA LEU A 516 -30.05 -19.52 20.27
C LEU A 516 -29.85 -18.06 20.72
N LEU A 517 -29.52 -17.12 19.82
CA LEU A 517 -29.27 -15.72 20.20
C LEU A 517 -30.01 -14.64 19.38
N ALA A 518 -30.91 -15.02 18.49
CA ALA A 518 -31.74 -14.07 17.75
C ALA A 518 -33.21 -14.18 18.19
N LEU A 519 -33.51 -13.70 19.40
CA LEU A 519 -34.87 -13.20 19.66
C LEU A 519 -34.94 -11.80 19.06
N ASP A 520 -35.28 -11.79 17.77
CA ASP A 520 -35.84 -10.68 16.99
C ASP A 520 -35.00 -9.38 16.92
N GLU A 521 -33.99 -9.35 16.05
CA GLU A 521 -33.27 -8.11 15.69
C GLU A 521 -33.83 -7.42 14.43
N GLY A 522 -35.01 -7.83 13.94
CA GLY A 522 -35.63 -7.29 12.72
C GLY A 522 -36.73 -6.23 12.93
N GLN A 523 -37.20 -6.01 14.15
CA GLN A 523 -38.31 -5.09 14.44
C GLN A 523 -37.81 -3.77 15.06
N GLU A 524 -38.34 -2.64 14.57
CA GLU A 524 -38.09 -1.34 15.21
C GLU A 524 -38.64 -1.33 16.66
N PRO A 525 -37.91 -0.75 17.62
CA PRO A 525 -38.31 -0.75 19.02
C PRO A 525 -39.63 0.01 19.22
N ARG A 526 -40.66 -0.71 19.66
CA ARG A 526 -41.98 -0.17 19.99
C ARG A 526 -42.08 0.13 21.49
N GLU A 527 -42.70 1.26 21.83
CA GLU A 527 -43.06 1.62 23.20
C GLU A 527 -44.25 0.76 23.69
N LEU A 528 -44.08 0.12 24.85
CA LEU A 528 -45.01 -0.79 25.50
C LEU A 528 -45.41 -0.21 26.87
N ARG A 529 -46.70 -0.28 27.20
CA ARG A 529 -47.18 0.00 28.55
C ARG A 529 -46.95 -1.20 29.46
N ALA A 530 -46.92 -0.93 30.76
CA ALA A 530 -46.84 -1.92 31.83
C ALA A 530 -47.82 -3.11 31.68
N GLU A 531 -49.05 -2.86 31.21
CA GLU A 531 -50.05 -3.92 31.00
C GLU A 531 -49.82 -4.75 29.72
N GLU A 532 -49.01 -4.23 28.79
CA GLU A 532 -48.72 -4.85 27.48
C GLU A 532 -47.47 -5.74 27.51
N LEU A 533 -46.79 -5.81 28.67
CA LEU A 533 -45.62 -6.66 28.86
C LEU A 533 -46.02 -8.14 28.94
N LEU A 534 -45.41 -8.94 28.08
CA LEU A 534 -45.59 -10.38 28.00
C LEU A 534 -44.98 -11.10 29.21
N LEU A 535 -45.47 -12.32 29.48
CA LEU A 535 -44.81 -13.24 30.40
C LEU A 535 -43.54 -13.82 29.76
N PRO A 536 -42.52 -14.24 30.54
CA PRO A 536 -41.26 -14.74 29.98
C PRO A 536 -41.44 -15.93 29.05
N GLU A 537 -42.41 -16.80 29.34
CA GLU A 537 -42.73 -17.98 28.54
C GLU A 537 -43.28 -17.61 27.15
N GLU A 538 -44.04 -16.50 27.07
CA GLU A 538 -44.61 -15.98 25.82
C GLU A 538 -43.56 -15.25 24.97
N ALA A 539 -42.59 -14.62 25.63
CA ALA A 539 -41.56 -13.80 24.99
C ALA A 539 -40.44 -14.61 24.28
N VAL A 540 -40.41 -15.94 24.46
CA VAL A 540 -39.28 -16.80 24.04
C VAL A 540 -39.59 -17.73 22.86
N HIS A 541 -40.81 -17.67 22.28
CA HIS A 541 -41.23 -18.40 21.07
C HIS A 541 -40.51 -19.75 20.82
N GLY A 542 -40.88 -20.79 21.58
CA GLY A 542 -40.48 -22.17 21.30
C GLY A 542 -39.19 -22.67 21.97
N GLN A 543 -38.64 -21.97 22.97
CA GLN A 543 -37.61 -22.53 23.87
C GLN A 543 -38.19 -22.80 25.26
N ASP A 544 -37.91 -23.97 25.82
CA ASP A 544 -38.23 -24.30 27.21
C ASP A 544 -37.32 -23.52 28.17
N LEU A 545 -37.89 -22.76 29.11
CA LEU A 545 -37.12 -22.03 30.11
C LEU A 545 -36.45 -23.01 31.09
N PRO A 546 -35.12 -22.89 31.34
CA PRO A 546 -34.43 -23.77 32.29
C PRO A 546 -34.94 -23.53 33.71
N PRO A 547 -35.33 -24.57 34.47
CA PRO A 547 -36.00 -24.40 35.76
C PRO A 547 -35.10 -23.83 36.86
N ARG A 548 -33.76 -23.97 36.74
CA ARG A 548 -32.80 -23.52 37.76
C ARG A 548 -31.54 -22.92 37.13
N SER A 549 -30.93 -21.98 37.85
CA SER A 549 -29.66 -21.37 37.48
C SER A 549 -28.54 -22.41 37.52
N PRO A 550 -27.67 -22.50 36.48
CA PRO A 550 -26.51 -23.40 36.46
C PRO A 550 -25.57 -23.20 37.66
N TYR A 551 -25.52 -21.98 38.22
CA TYR A 551 -24.76 -21.67 39.44
C TYR A 551 -25.27 -22.43 40.67
N LEU A 552 -26.57 -22.72 40.75
CA LEU A 552 -27.15 -23.45 41.88
C LEU A 552 -26.84 -24.96 41.84
N GLU A 553 -26.29 -25.47 40.73
CA GLU A 553 -26.02 -26.91 40.54
C GLU A 553 -24.53 -27.31 40.59
N GLN A 554 -23.54 -26.39 40.62
CA GLN A 554 -22.12 -26.81 40.59
C GLN A 554 -21.11 -26.03 41.46
N VAL A 555 -20.09 -26.79 41.88
CA VAL A 555 -19.00 -26.50 42.82
C VAL A 555 -17.79 -25.84 42.10
N THR A 556 -17.40 -24.66 42.60
CA THR A 556 -16.10 -23.95 42.54
C THR A 556 -15.34 -23.67 41.21
N ARG A 557 -15.03 -22.35 41.09
CA ARG A 557 -13.78 -21.65 40.68
C ARG A 557 -13.48 -21.37 39.19
N GLY A 558 -13.24 -20.07 38.93
CA GLY A 558 -12.21 -19.59 38.01
C GLY A 558 -12.64 -18.41 37.12
N ALA A 559 -12.11 -17.22 37.40
CA ALA A 559 -12.43 -15.96 36.72
C ALA A 559 -11.74 -15.82 35.36
N ILE A 560 -12.49 -15.46 34.30
CA ILE A 560 -12.08 -14.67 33.10
C ILE A 560 -13.38 -14.25 32.37
N GLY A 561 -13.75 -12.97 32.44
CA GLY A 561 -15.06 -12.50 31.99
C GLY A 561 -15.01 -11.61 30.75
N ALA A 562 -15.00 -12.20 29.55
CA ALA A 562 -15.69 -11.64 28.37
C ALA A 562 -15.64 -12.59 27.17
N ILE A 563 -14.47 -13.19 26.91
CA ILE A 563 -14.18 -14.03 25.73
C ILE A 563 -14.69 -15.47 25.90
N ILE A 564 -14.94 -15.90 27.15
CA ILE A 564 -15.37 -17.26 27.49
C ILE A 564 -16.88 -17.52 27.24
N ARG A 565 -17.68 -16.48 26.98
CA ARG A 565 -19.15 -16.57 27.03
C ARG A 565 -19.79 -17.31 25.84
N ALA A 566 -19.16 -17.30 24.67
CA ALA A 566 -19.60 -18.09 23.51
C ALA A 566 -19.08 -19.55 23.57
N ALA A 567 -17.88 -19.76 24.11
CA ALA A 567 -17.27 -21.10 24.22
C ALA A 567 -17.90 -22.00 25.30
N LYS A 568 -18.61 -21.43 26.29
CA LYS A 568 -19.24 -22.16 27.41
C LYS A 568 -20.74 -22.48 27.24
N GLY A 569 -21.39 -22.12 26.12
CA GLY A 569 -22.81 -22.43 25.89
C GLY A 569 -23.78 -21.77 26.90
N ILE A 570 -23.46 -20.58 27.38
CA ILE A 570 -24.29 -19.87 28.38
C ILE A 570 -25.61 -19.47 27.74
N GLN A 571 -26.71 -20.02 28.24
CA GLN A 571 -28.05 -19.74 27.74
C GLN A 571 -28.44 -18.27 27.97
N PRO A 572 -29.24 -17.65 27.07
CA PRO A 572 -29.56 -16.22 27.12
C PRO A 572 -30.65 -15.89 28.15
N PHE A 573 -30.50 -16.39 29.37
CA PHE A 573 -31.44 -16.19 30.46
C PHE A 573 -30.76 -15.54 31.67
N VAL A 574 -31.59 -14.92 32.50
CA VAL A 574 -31.21 -14.49 33.84
C VAL A 574 -32.21 -15.05 34.84
N TRP A 575 -31.72 -15.31 36.05
CA TRP A 575 -32.54 -15.80 37.15
C TRP A 575 -32.71 -14.70 38.17
N VAL A 576 -33.91 -14.55 38.70
CA VAL A 576 -34.19 -13.61 39.78
C VAL A 576 -34.81 -14.37 40.92
N VAL A 577 -34.18 -14.29 42.09
CA VAL A 577 -34.61 -14.97 43.31
C VAL A 577 -35.15 -13.92 44.28
N ASN A 578 -36.42 -14.05 44.64
CA ASN A 578 -37.03 -13.25 45.68
C ASN A 578 -36.58 -13.78 47.05
N GLU A 579 -35.69 -13.07 47.73
CA GLU A 579 -35.34 -13.35 49.13
C GLU A 579 -36.19 -12.52 50.11
N HIS A 580 -37.14 -11.73 49.61
CA HIS A 580 -38.05 -10.90 50.38
C HIS A 580 -39.27 -11.69 50.92
N ASP A 581 -39.91 -11.17 51.97
CA ASP A 581 -41.10 -11.73 52.62
C ASP A 581 -42.44 -11.26 52.00
N GLU A 582 -42.37 -10.42 50.96
CA GLU A 582 -43.51 -10.01 50.14
C GLU A 582 -43.30 -10.43 48.68
N ASP A 583 -44.41 -10.60 47.97
CA ASP A 583 -44.40 -10.81 46.52
C ASP A 583 -43.76 -9.63 45.79
N ILE A 584 -43.02 -9.92 44.73
CA ILE A 584 -42.39 -8.92 43.87
C ILE A 584 -42.83 -9.09 42.42
N LEU A 585 -42.83 -8.01 41.66
CA LEU A 585 -42.94 -8.02 40.21
C LEU A 585 -41.58 -7.63 39.64
N VAL A 586 -41.06 -8.49 38.76
CA VAL A 586 -39.77 -8.28 38.10
C VAL A 586 -40.01 -8.00 36.64
N VAL A 587 -39.34 -6.98 36.11
CA VAL A 587 -39.33 -6.62 34.69
C VAL A 587 -37.91 -6.69 34.17
N VAL A 588 -37.69 -7.39 33.06
CA VAL A 588 -36.41 -7.47 32.35
C VAL A 588 -36.59 -6.95 30.92
N SER A 589 -35.71 -6.06 30.49
CA SER A 589 -35.82 -5.36 29.20
C SER A 589 -34.47 -5.14 28.51
N LYS A 590 -34.48 -5.04 27.17
CA LYS A 590 -33.27 -4.73 26.35
C LYS A 590 -32.79 -3.29 26.53
N TYR A 591 -33.73 -2.37 26.72
CA TYR A 591 -33.47 -0.94 26.78
C TYR A 591 -33.86 -0.36 28.13
N ARG A 592 -33.18 0.72 28.53
CA ARG A 592 -33.63 1.50 29.69
C ARG A 592 -35.05 2.02 29.41
N PRO A 593 -36.01 1.77 30.31
CA PRO A 593 -37.34 2.35 30.26
C PRO A 593 -37.27 3.88 30.12
N ASN A 594 -38.13 4.43 29.25
CA ASN A 594 -38.33 5.87 29.17
C ASN A 594 -39.38 6.25 30.21
N MET A 595 -39.09 7.26 31.03
CA MET A 595 -40.07 7.74 32.01
C MET A 595 -40.93 8.82 31.36
N VAL A 596 -42.15 8.46 30.94
CA VAL A 596 -43.17 9.45 30.59
C VAL A 596 -43.97 9.74 31.85
N LEU A 597 -43.85 10.97 32.35
CA LEU A 597 -44.62 11.47 33.49
C LEU A 597 -46.07 11.72 33.05
N SER A 598 -46.80 10.65 32.72
CA SER A 598 -48.20 10.72 32.31
C SER A 598 -49.09 10.80 33.55
N GLY A 599 -49.35 12.03 34.00
CA GLY A 599 -50.55 12.41 34.75
C GLY A 599 -50.70 11.85 36.18
N GLY A 600 -50.34 12.68 37.17
CA GLY A 600 -51.06 12.78 38.45
C GLY A 600 -51.27 11.50 39.26
N GLY A 601 -50.19 10.92 39.80
CA GLY A 601 -50.28 9.83 40.78
C GLY A 601 -49.07 9.78 41.71
N MET A 602 -48.83 10.83 42.50
CA MET A 602 -47.86 10.77 43.61
C MET A 602 -48.51 10.09 44.82
N THR A 603 -48.17 8.83 45.09
CA THR A 603 -48.50 8.19 46.37
C THR A 603 -47.48 8.64 47.41
N VAL A 604 -47.80 9.72 48.12
CA VAL A 604 -46.98 10.24 49.22
C VAL A 604 -47.10 9.28 50.41
N SER A 605 -46.08 8.45 50.62
CA SER A 605 -45.86 7.69 51.85
C SER A 605 -44.71 8.33 52.63
N THR A 606 -44.82 8.35 53.95
CA THR A 606 -43.98 9.08 54.92
C THR A 606 -42.48 8.72 54.93
N THR A 607 -41.99 7.84 54.05
CA THR A 607 -40.58 7.45 53.96
C THR A 607 -39.97 7.43 52.56
N GLY A 608 -40.63 7.99 51.53
CA GLY A 608 -39.99 8.22 50.23
C GLY A 608 -40.96 8.17 49.05
N VAL A 609 -40.69 8.99 48.03
CA VAL A 609 -41.43 9.04 46.77
C VAL A 609 -41.39 7.66 46.11
N GLY A 610 -42.52 6.94 46.12
CA GLY A 610 -42.68 5.68 45.41
C GLY A 610 -43.21 5.95 44.01
N ILE A 611 -42.56 5.38 43.00
CA ILE A 611 -43.07 5.36 41.62
C ILE A 611 -43.99 4.14 41.49
N ASP A 612 -45.19 4.34 40.95
CA ASP A 612 -46.17 3.29 40.66
C ASP A 612 -45.92 2.66 39.28
N PHE A 613 -46.00 1.34 39.18
CA PHE A 613 -45.78 0.56 37.97
C PHE A 613 -46.63 1.02 36.77
N SER A 614 -47.88 1.44 37.02
CA SER A 614 -48.81 1.94 35.99
C SER A 614 -48.30 3.16 35.21
N SER A 615 -47.30 3.88 35.75
CA SER A 615 -46.74 5.09 35.15
C SER A 615 -45.46 4.86 34.34
N THR A 616 -45.04 3.60 34.15
CA THR A 616 -43.76 3.25 33.48
C THR A 616 -43.96 2.66 32.09
N SER A 617 -43.21 3.17 31.10
CA SER A 617 -43.19 2.71 29.70
C SER A 617 -41.85 2.02 29.37
N PHE A 618 -41.95 0.88 28.69
CA PHE A 618 -40.82 0.03 28.33
C PHE A 618 -40.65 -0.01 26.81
N LEU A 619 -39.43 -0.20 26.31
CA LEU A 619 -39.20 -0.43 24.88
C LEU A 619 -39.06 -1.93 24.63
N SER A 620 -39.78 -2.44 23.64
CA SER A 620 -39.64 -3.82 23.19
C SER A 620 -38.19 -4.11 22.75
N PRO A 621 -37.64 -5.30 23.06
CA PRO A 621 -38.27 -6.39 23.81
C PRO A 621 -38.14 -6.25 25.34
N ALA A 622 -39.22 -6.59 26.05
CA ALA A 622 -39.33 -6.59 27.51
C ALA A 622 -40.38 -7.62 27.98
N CYS A 623 -40.17 -8.22 29.17
CA CYS A 623 -41.13 -9.15 29.79
C CYS A 623 -41.21 -8.94 31.31
N GLN A 624 -42.29 -9.44 31.91
CA GLN A 624 -42.55 -9.32 33.34
C GLN A 624 -43.01 -10.63 33.97
N LYS A 625 -42.67 -10.88 35.23
CA LYS A 625 -43.19 -12.03 35.99
C LYS A 625 -43.33 -11.72 37.48
N PRO A 626 -44.47 -12.05 38.12
CA PRO A 626 -44.60 -11.98 39.57
C PRO A 626 -43.86 -13.17 40.22
N LEU A 627 -43.12 -12.90 41.30
CA LEU A 627 -42.43 -13.90 42.12
C LEU A 627 -43.00 -13.87 43.53
N ALA A 628 -43.32 -15.04 44.07
CA ALA A 628 -43.88 -15.18 45.40
C ALA A 628 -42.86 -14.79 46.49
N ALA A 629 -43.35 -14.38 47.66
CA ALA A 629 -42.55 -14.23 48.87
C ALA A 629 -41.76 -15.52 49.19
N ARG A 630 -40.57 -15.34 49.78
CA ARG A 630 -39.71 -16.45 50.21
C ARG A 630 -40.41 -17.30 51.28
N ALA A 631 -40.82 -18.50 50.90
CA ALA A 631 -41.24 -19.56 51.81
C ALA A 631 -40.38 -20.82 51.56
N GLU A 632 -40.03 -21.58 52.60
CA GLU A 632 -39.20 -22.78 52.47
C GLU A 632 -39.77 -23.75 51.41
N GLY A 633 -39.03 -23.95 50.32
CA GLY A 633 -39.28 -25.01 49.35
C GLY A 633 -40.23 -24.72 48.18
N LYS A 634 -40.65 -23.47 47.93
CA LYS A 634 -41.43 -23.13 46.72
C LYS A 634 -40.53 -22.68 45.57
N ASP A 635 -40.63 -23.35 44.41
CA ASP A 635 -39.98 -22.91 43.17
C ASP A 635 -40.53 -21.54 42.66
N ASP A 636 -41.72 -21.12 43.13
CA ASP A 636 -42.40 -19.86 42.74
C ASP A 636 -41.70 -18.56 43.19
N ALA A 637 -40.69 -18.64 44.07
CA ALA A 637 -39.87 -17.50 44.47
C ALA A 637 -38.72 -17.21 43.49
N THR A 638 -38.55 -18.06 42.46
CA THR A 638 -37.52 -17.90 41.43
C THR A 638 -38.15 -17.69 40.06
N GLY A 639 -37.72 -16.64 39.37
CA GLY A 639 -38.13 -16.33 38.00
C GLY A 639 -36.98 -16.50 37.03
N VAL A 640 -37.31 -16.96 35.83
CA VAL A 640 -36.38 -17.06 34.69
C VAL A 640 -36.85 -16.09 33.64
N PHE A 641 -35.94 -15.26 33.13
CA PHE A 641 -36.25 -14.23 32.15
C PHE A 641 -35.31 -14.36 30.96
N PRO A 642 -35.79 -14.25 29.71
CA PRO A 642 -34.92 -14.03 28.58
C PRO A 642 -34.15 -12.73 28.73
N LEU A 643 -32.88 -12.74 28.29
CA LEU A 643 -32.03 -11.57 28.29
C LEU A 643 -31.69 -11.16 26.87
N TRP A 644 -32.41 -10.16 26.38
CA TRP A 644 -32.04 -9.43 25.17
C TRP A 644 -30.92 -8.46 25.51
N THR A 645 -29.69 -8.78 25.09
CA THR A 645 -28.53 -7.95 25.44
C THR A 645 -28.21 -6.91 24.38
N ARG A 646 -27.54 -5.84 24.79
CA ARG A 646 -26.85 -4.90 23.88
C ARG A 646 -25.44 -5.45 23.58
N LYS A 647 -24.69 -4.79 22.67
CA LYS A 647 -23.25 -5.07 22.45
C LYS A 647 -22.42 -5.12 23.75
N GLU A 648 -22.87 -4.43 24.80
CA GLU A 648 -22.23 -4.36 26.12
C GLU A 648 -22.51 -5.59 27.03
N GLY A 649 -23.39 -6.52 26.63
CA GLY A 649 -23.56 -7.82 27.28
C GLY A 649 -24.40 -7.87 28.57
N PHE A 650 -25.24 -6.87 28.81
CA PHE A 650 -26.19 -6.82 29.93
C PHE A 650 -27.60 -6.42 29.45
N GLY A 651 -28.62 -6.78 30.24
CA GLY A 651 -29.98 -6.23 30.13
C GLY A 651 -30.33 -5.36 31.34
N VAL A 652 -31.53 -4.78 31.32
CA VAL A 652 -32.00 -3.85 32.35
C VAL A 652 -33.09 -4.51 33.18
N ILE A 653 -32.94 -4.51 34.51
CA ILE A 653 -33.88 -5.08 35.47
C ILE A 653 -34.49 -4.00 36.36
N SER A 654 -35.81 -4.08 36.57
CA SER A 654 -36.55 -3.28 37.54
C SER A 654 -37.40 -4.19 38.42
N ILE A 655 -37.45 -3.88 39.73
CA ILE A 655 -38.21 -4.68 40.72
C ILE A 655 -39.20 -3.79 41.46
N PHE A 656 -40.44 -4.24 41.48
CA PHE A 656 -41.56 -3.61 42.17
C PHE A 656 -42.04 -4.52 43.30
N LYS A 657 -42.37 -3.94 44.45
CA LYS A 657 -42.67 -4.70 45.68
C LYS A 657 -44.11 -4.52 46.14
N GLY A 658 -44.70 -5.61 46.60
CA GLY A 658 -46.00 -5.64 47.27
C GLY A 658 -47.20 -5.43 46.34
N PRO A 659 -48.43 -5.46 46.87
CA PRO A 659 -49.65 -5.37 46.07
C PRO A 659 -49.82 -4.02 45.35
N GLN A 660 -49.16 -2.97 45.86
CA GLN A 660 -49.12 -1.64 45.24
C GLN A 660 -47.99 -1.49 44.21
N LYS A 661 -47.20 -2.54 43.94
CA LYS A 661 -46.08 -2.55 42.99
C LYS A 661 -45.18 -1.30 43.13
N LYS A 662 -44.70 -1.03 44.34
CA LYS A 662 -43.81 0.12 44.61
C LYS A 662 -42.43 -0.17 44.03
N LEU A 663 -41.88 0.73 43.20
CA LEU A 663 -40.53 0.58 42.64
C LEU A 663 -39.47 0.52 43.75
N CYS A 664 -38.64 -0.53 43.73
CA CYS A 664 -37.55 -0.75 44.70
C CYS A 664 -36.17 -0.81 44.03
N ILE A 665 -36.08 -1.40 42.84
CA ILE A 665 -34.88 -1.38 42.00
C ILE A 665 -35.25 -0.75 40.68
N GLU A 666 -34.53 0.30 40.29
CA GLU A 666 -34.78 1.04 39.06
C GLU A 666 -33.63 0.85 38.07
N ASN A 667 -33.93 0.20 36.94
CA ASN A 667 -33.07 0.18 35.75
C ASN A 667 -31.65 -0.32 35.99
N ASP A 668 -31.51 -1.28 36.90
CA ASP A 668 -30.22 -1.87 37.26
C ASP A 668 -29.72 -2.79 36.13
N ARG A 669 -28.42 -3.04 36.09
CA ARG A 669 -27.78 -3.83 35.03
C ARG A 669 -27.68 -5.29 35.46
N ILE A 670 -28.23 -6.19 34.66
CA ILE A 670 -28.08 -7.63 34.89
C ILE A 670 -27.29 -8.29 33.75
N PRO A 671 -26.10 -8.88 34.03
CA PRO A 671 -25.30 -9.58 33.03
C PRO A 671 -25.97 -10.86 32.54
N LEU A 672 -25.62 -11.28 31.31
CA LEU A 672 -26.03 -12.57 30.74
C LEU A 672 -25.64 -13.75 31.65
N GLY A 673 -26.60 -14.66 31.89
CA GLY A 673 -26.39 -15.86 32.69
C GLY A 673 -26.27 -15.61 34.20
N ALA A 674 -26.52 -14.39 34.68
CA ALA A 674 -26.43 -14.06 36.09
C ALA A 674 -27.70 -14.43 36.87
N THR A 675 -27.54 -14.59 38.18
CA THR A 675 -28.62 -14.73 39.16
C THR A 675 -28.66 -13.49 40.06
N ALA A 676 -29.75 -12.75 40.02
CA ALA A 676 -29.98 -11.61 40.91
C ALA A 676 -30.81 -12.03 42.12
N PHE A 677 -30.37 -11.64 43.32
CA PHE A 677 -31.08 -11.88 44.57
C PHE A 677 -31.61 -10.56 45.12
N PHE A 678 -32.92 -10.49 45.32
CA PHE A 678 -33.58 -9.32 45.90
C PHE A 678 -33.90 -9.54 47.37
N SER A 679 -33.31 -8.73 48.25
CA SER A 679 -33.44 -8.84 49.72
C SER A 679 -33.93 -7.54 50.38
N ASN A 680 -34.74 -6.73 49.66
CA ASN A 680 -35.19 -5.38 50.08
C ASN A 680 -34.08 -4.33 50.25
N LYS A 681 -32.90 -4.57 49.68
CA LYS A 681 -31.79 -3.62 49.71
C LYS A 681 -31.83 -2.74 48.46
N PRO A 682 -31.25 -1.53 48.50
CA PRO A 682 -31.22 -0.63 47.34
C PRO A 682 -30.44 -1.18 46.15
N ASN A 683 -29.58 -2.19 46.36
CA ASN A 683 -28.80 -2.83 45.31
C ASN A 683 -29.15 -4.32 45.24
N LEU A 684 -29.15 -4.88 44.04
CA LEU A 684 -29.26 -6.32 43.83
C LEU A 684 -27.94 -7.01 44.16
N ARG A 685 -28.02 -8.14 44.87
CA ARG A 685 -26.87 -9.05 44.93
C ARG A 685 -26.86 -9.84 43.63
N ILE A 686 -25.91 -9.57 42.75
CA ILE A 686 -25.79 -10.24 41.46
C ILE A 686 -24.65 -11.24 41.52
N VAL A 687 -24.95 -12.50 41.22
CA VAL A 687 -23.95 -13.57 41.10
C VAL A 687 -23.86 -13.94 39.63
N ASN A 688 -22.67 -13.85 39.05
CA ASN A 688 -22.48 -14.23 37.65
C ASN A 688 -22.54 -15.75 37.47
N TYR A 689 -22.54 -16.19 36.21
CA TYR A 689 -22.55 -17.61 35.84
C TYR A 689 -21.45 -18.46 36.54
N GLU A 690 -20.29 -17.85 36.84
CA GLU A 690 -19.15 -18.53 37.48
C GLU A 690 -19.24 -18.56 39.02
N GLY A 691 -20.30 -18.00 39.59
CA GLY A 691 -20.54 -17.96 41.02
C GLY A 691 -19.84 -16.83 41.77
N ASN A 692 -19.31 -15.84 41.06
CA ASN A 692 -18.70 -14.66 41.66
C ASN A 692 -19.75 -13.56 41.85
N GLU A 693 -19.76 -12.93 43.02
CA GLU A 693 -20.56 -11.73 43.27
C GLU A 693 -20.01 -10.57 42.44
N VAL A 694 -20.88 -9.92 41.67
CA VAL A 694 -20.56 -8.78 40.81
C VAL A 694 -21.29 -7.59 41.40
N SER A 695 -20.55 -6.53 41.72
CA SER A 695 -21.12 -5.25 42.10
C SER A 695 -21.88 -4.66 40.91
N SER A 696 -23.19 -4.45 41.10
CA SER A 696 -24.10 -3.70 40.21
C SER A 696 -23.66 -2.26 40.03
#